data_AF-A0A2N9L2S6-F1
#
_entry.id   AF-A0A2N9L2S6-F1
#
_cell.length_a   1.000
_cell.length_b   1.000
_cell.length_c   1.000
_cell.angle_alpha   90.00
_cell.angle_beta   90.00
_cell.angle_gamma   90.00
#
_symmetry.space_group_name_H-M   'P 1'
#
loop_
_entity.id
_entity.type
_entity.pdbx_description
1 polymer ?
#
loop_
_entity_poly.entity_id
_entity_poly.type
_entity_poly.pdbx_seq_one_letter_code
_entity_poly.pdbx_strand_id
1 'polypeptide(L)'
;MIQRRLFLAGLFPVLICFMPSLALAAQQLTPAASAAQLDVLAGHYTDPSEPAGGFDFYIQDGKLIVESARMVPLELSPISKTLFSVDGIGTTATFTLDSSGRGASVSLSDQPSIVYVRTGEPIRHVFHDYVRTDVMIPMRDGVKLRAVILKPADITTALPILIERTPYGVDGTTGASFFALRPELARDGYIYVGEDIRGRFKSQGKFVMARPLADHHDPSAIDESTDAFDTVAWLIKNVPGSNGRVGVVGTSYPGFLAMMAGIDPNPAVKAISPQAPMIDVWMGDDFFHNGAFRQTYGYDYVLGMETNRKRVAVDYGNDANGQPVDGFDYFLERGSFAQDVKQSSSKLLPTWKLFLEHPAYDSAWSSRGVEHELNSVTVPTLSVGGYYDQEDMYGPQEEYEKLEPHDTHHENFLVLGPWRHGYWSSSSSHLGNLDYGEPIGTEFRKQIEAKFFAHYLKGEPGFDFADTASFQTGSNTWKYYAHFPPAESRPTSLHLAGAGMLSWNASTAQATASYVSDPSDPVPYRHRPIQPTYGTGSQWYNWLTEDQGFVTGRKDVAVWKLPVLTHDLTFTGEVVADIFASTTGSDNDMVVKLIDQYPADDPDPKMRGYQLITNAEIFRGRYLSGFDHANALTPGTIYEYKFSLHDIDHVFRAGHIVMVEIQSTWFPLYDRNPQTFVPNIMNAKPDDYKSATITIYSGRSHDSDLEVPVMPAP
;
A
#
# COMPACT_ATOMS: atom_id res chain seq x y z
N MET A 1 29.71 -11.11 59.60
CA MET A 1 28.96 -10.96 60.88
C MET A 1 27.89 -9.90 60.63
N ILE A 2 26.61 -10.28 60.54
CA ILE A 2 25.61 -10.22 61.64
C ILE A 2 25.14 -8.74 61.78
N GLN A 3 23.88 -8.33 61.61
CA GLN A 3 22.61 -8.98 61.94
C GLN A 3 21.40 -8.25 61.31
N ARG A 4 20.34 -9.03 61.06
CA ARG A 4 18.92 -8.61 60.92
C ARG A 4 18.39 -7.97 62.21
N ARG A 5 17.34 -7.12 62.09
CA ARG A 5 16.02 -7.17 62.81
C ARG A 5 15.26 -5.83 62.60
N LEU A 6 14.04 -5.84 62.03
CA LEU A 6 12.72 -5.95 62.71
C LEU A 6 12.38 -4.74 63.59
N PHE A 7 11.26 -4.03 63.35
CA PHE A 7 10.31 -3.45 64.33
C PHE A 7 9.07 -2.93 63.56
N LEU A 8 7.89 -3.58 63.72
CA LEU A 8 6.65 -3.14 64.43
C LEU A 8 5.86 -2.02 63.71
N ALA A 9 4.63 -2.20 63.22
CA ALA A 9 3.35 -2.63 63.82
C ALA A 9 2.68 -1.59 64.76
N GLY A 10 1.53 -1.06 64.31
CA GLY A 10 0.49 -0.31 65.08
C GLY A 10 -0.54 0.31 64.11
N LEU A 11 -1.69 -0.33 63.82
CA LEU A 11 -3.00 -0.37 64.52
C LEU A 11 -3.97 0.80 64.18
N PHE A 12 -4.83 0.56 63.17
CA PHE A 12 -6.32 0.70 63.03
C PHE A 12 -7.10 1.92 63.63
N PRO A 13 -8.20 2.42 62.99
CA PRO A 13 -9.36 1.60 62.60
C PRO A 13 -9.94 1.77 61.18
N VAL A 14 -10.53 0.68 60.72
CA VAL A 14 -11.34 0.51 59.50
C VAL A 14 -12.80 0.64 59.88
N LEU A 15 -13.54 1.48 59.16
CA LEU A 15 -15.00 1.50 59.20
C LEU A 15 -15.52 0.49 58.16
N ILE A 16 -16.20 -0.53 58.66
CA ILE A 16 -16.85 -1.59 57.89
C ILE A 16 -18.19 -1.06 57.40
N CYS A 17 -18.38 -0.97 56.09
CA CYS A 17 -19.69 -0.96 55.46
C CYS A 17 -19.84 -2.24 54.62
N PHE A 18 -20.86 -3.02 54.95
CA PHE A 18 -21.23 -4.27 54.31
C PHE A 18 -21.58 -4.06 52.83
N MET A 19 -20.91 -4.79 51.93
CA MET A 19 -21.47 -5.16 50.63
C MET A 19 -21.77 -6.67 50.65
N PRO A 20 -22.94 -7.10 50.16
CA PRO A 20 -23.31 -8.51 50.20
C PRO A 20 -22.45 -9.30 49.23
N SER A 21 -21.99 -10.46 49.70
CA SER A 21 -21.38 -11.50 48.88
C SER A 21 -22.35 -11.91 47.77
N LEU A 22 -22.05 -11.55 46.52
CA LEU A 22 -22.61 -12.23 45.37
C LEU A 22 -21.98 -13.62 45.31
N ALA A 23 -22.69 -14.59 45.85
CA ALA A 23 -22.44 -16.00 45.56
C ALA A 23 -22.43 -16.17 44.03
N LEU A 24 -21.42 -16.87 43.50
CA LEU A 24 -21.48 -17.41 42.14
C LEU A 24 -22.70 -18.32 42.07
N ALA A 25 -23.80 -17.80 41.52
CA ALA A 25 -24.82 -18.65 40.96
C ALA A 25 -24.17 -19.38 39.79
N ALA A 26 -24.14 -20.71 39.83
CA ALA A 26 -23.85 -21.51 38.66
C ALA A 26 -24.79 -21.04 37.54
N GLN A 27 -24.23 -20.44 36.50
CA GLN A 27 -24.97 -20.17 35.27
C GLN A 27 -25.47 -21.52 34.77
N GLN A 28 -26.78 -21.74 34.88
CA GLN A 28 -27.44 -22.82 34.16
C GLN A 28 -27.14 -22.59 32.67
N LEU A 29 -26.35 -23.49 32.08
CA LEU A 29 -26.24 -23.63 30.63
C LEU A 29 -27.67 -23.71 30.09
N THR A 30 -28.05 -22.73 29.27
CA THR A 30 -29.27 -22.82 28.47
C THR A 30 -29.27 -24.16 27.71
N PRO A 31 -30.40 -24.88 27.62
CA PRO A 31 -30.44 -26.08 26.80
C PRO A 31 -29.98 -25.73 25.39
N ALA A 32 -29.15 -26.60 24.79
CA ALA A 32 -28.71 -26.45 23.41
C ALA A 32 -29.93 -26.15 22.53
N ALA A 33 -29.90 -25.04 21.81
CA ALA A 33 -30.96 -24.69 20.88
C ALA A 33 -31.16 -25.86 19.91
N SER A 34 -32.40 -26.25 19.65
CA SER A 34 -32.67 -27.32 18.69
C SER A 34 -32.25 -26.87 17.28
N ALA A 35 -31.92 -27.81 16.38
CA ALA A 35 -31.54 -27.46 15.00
C ALA A 35 -32.59 -26.56 14.32
N ALA A 36 -33.88 -26.79 14.57
CA ALA A 36 -34.98 -25.95 14.08
C ALA A 36 -34.99 -24.53 14.67
N GLN A 37 -34.43 -24.32 15.87
CA GLN A 37 -34.28 -23.00 16.49
C GLN A 37 -33.07 -22.25 15.95
N LEU A 38 -32.06 -22.94 15.42
CA LEU A 38 -30.90 -22.31 14.80
C LEU A 38 -31.14 -22.02 13.31
N ASP A 39 -31.92 -22.87 12.63
CA ASP A 39 -32.24 -22.76 11.20
C ASP A 39 -32.89 -21.41 10.85
N VAL A 40 -33.65 -20.82 11.77
CA VAL A 40 -34.25 -19.49 11.57
C VAL A 40 -33.21 -18.38 11.42
N LEU A 41 -31.96 -18.60 11.84
CA LEU A 41 -30.82 -17.69 11.70
C LEU A 41 -29.95 -17.99 10.47
N ALA A 42 -30.18 -19.11 9.79
CA ALA A 42 -29.45 -19.41 8.57
C ALA A 42 -29.77 -18.36 7.51
N GLY A 43 -28.82 -17.96 6.68
CA GLY A 43 -29.05 -17.04 5.58
C GLY A 43 -27.75 -16.45 5.05
N HIS A 44 -27.85 -15.77 3.92
CA HIS A 44 -26.82 -14.87 3.42
C HIS A 44 -27.09 -13.46 3.96
N TYR A 45 -26.09 -12.86 4.60
CA TYR A 45 -26.18 -11.54 5.24
C TYR A 45 -25.13 -10.61 4.66
N THR A 46 -25.57 -9.52 4.03
CA THR A 46 -24.69 -8.57 3.34
C THR A 46 -24.69 -7.22 4.03
N ASP A 47 -23.59 -6.49 3.93
CA ASP A 47 -23.55 -5.08 4.27
C ASP A 47 -24.31 -4.31 3.17
N PRO A 48 -25.35 -3.52 3.49
CA PRO A 48 -26.07 -2.75 2.49
C PRO A 48 -25.19 -1.76 1.70
N SER A 49 -24.05 -1.33 2.25
CA SER A 49 -23.07 -0.48 1.57
C SER A 49 -22.02 -1.24 0.76
N GLU A 50 -21.89 -2.55 0.97
CA GLU A 50 -20.93 -3.43 0.31
C GLU A 50 -21.61 -4.77 -0.07
N PRO A 51 -22.58 -4.74 -1.01
CA PRO A 51 -23.47 -5.87 -1.27
C PRO A 51 -22.79 -7.10 -1.91
N ALA A 52 -21.56 -6.94 -2.42
CA ALA A 52 -20.75 -8.04 -2.95
C ALA A 52 -20.04 -8.85 -1.84
N GLY A 53 -19.91 -8.28 -0.64
CA GLY A 53 -19.41 -8.96 0.54
C GLY A 53 -20.54 -9.56 1.38
N GLY A 54 -20.19 -10.34 2.41
CA GLY A 54 -21.18 -10.84 3.34
C GLY A 54 -20.73 -12.08 4.10
N PHE A 55 -21.63 -12.55 4.95
CA PHE A 55 -21.47 -13.76 5.75
C PHE A 55 -22.61 -14.72 5.48
N ASP A 56 -22.25 -16.00 5.39
CA ASP A 56 -23.16 -17.10 5.14
C ASP A 56 -23.30 -17.91 6.44
N PHE A 57 -24.52 -17.96 6.98
CA PHE A 57 -24.83 -18.71 8.19
C PHE A 57 -25.70 -19.92 7.85
N TYR A 58 -25.37 -21.11 8.34
CA TYR A 58 -26.15 -22.32 8.07
C TYR A 58 -25.97 -23.37 9.15
N ILE A 59 -26.79 -24.42 9.12
CA ILE A 59 -26.70 -25.55 10.05
C ILE A 59 -25.88 -26.68 9.46
N GLN A 60 -24.88 -27.12 10.21
CA GLN A 60 -24.10 -28.33 9.91
C GLN A 60 -23.92 -29.13 11.19
N ASP A 61 -24.25 -30.42 11.14
CA ASP A 61 -24.16 -31.34 12.28
C ASP A 61 -24.85 -30.82 13.57
N GLY A 62 -25.97 -30.11 13.39
CA GLY A 62 -26.76 -29.53 14.48
C GLY A 62 -26.18 -28.26 15.11
N LYS A 63 -25.14 -27.69 14.51
CA LYS A 63 -24.46 -26.46 14.96
C LYS A 63 -24.64 -25.35 13.94
N LEU A 64 -24.66 -24.10 14.40
CA LEU A 64 -24.66 -22.94 13.52
C LEU A 64 -23.22 -22.66 13.10
N ILE A 65 -23.01 -22.50 11.80
CA ILE A 65 -21.71 -22.22 11.18
C ILE A 65 -21.78 -20.86 10.50
N VAL A 66 -20.67 -20.12 10.49
CA VAL A 66 -20.47 -18.94 9.65
C VAL A 66 -19.29 -19.17 8.71
N GLU A 67 -19.45 -18.78 7.46
CA GLU A 67 -18.36 -18.68 6.49
C GLU A 67 -18.52 -17.40 5.65
N SER A 68 -17.54 -17.10 4.82
CA SER A 68 -17.68 -16.08 3.77
C SER A 68 -16.80 -16.44 2.58
N ALA A 69 -16.79 -15.59 1.56
CA ALA A 69 -15.86 -15.73 0.46
C ALA A 69 -14.37 -15.71 0.89
N ARG A 70 -14.05 -15.32 2.13
CA ARG A 70 -12.68 -15.17 2.66
C ARG A 70 -12.45 -15.85 4.00
N MET A 71 -13.52 -16.20 4.69
CA MET A 71 -13.47 -16.82 6.01
C MET A 71 -13.86 -18.28 5.88
N VAL A 72 -12.94 -19.16 6.28
CA VAL A 72 -13.22 -20.60 6.39
C VAL A 72 -14.40 -20.85 7.34
N PRO A 73 -15.08 -21.99 7.24
CA PRO A 73 -16.22 -22.29 8.09
C PRO A 73 -15.82 -22.33 9.57
N LEU A 74 -16.50 -21.54 10.41
CA LEU A 74 -16.30 -21.49 11.86
C LEU A 74 -17.60 -21.80 12.59
N GLU A 75 -17.50 -22.58 13.65
CA GLU A 75 -18.63 -22.89 14.53
C GLU A 75 -19.03 -21.68 15.38
N LEU A 76 -20.33 -21.53 15.62
CA LEU A 76 -20.90 -20.56 16.55
C LEU A 76 -21.39 -21.24 17.82
N SER A 77 -20.73 -20.93 18.93
CA SER A 77 -21.13 -21.36 20.26
C SER A 77 -22.24 -20.45 20.82
N PRO A 78 -23.42 -20.98 21.20
CA PRO A 78 -24.54 -20.17 21.68
C PRO A 78 -24.25 -19.56 23.06
N ILE A 79 -24.40 -18.24 23.17
CA ILE A 79 -24.43 -17.50 24.44
C ILE A 79 -25.89 -17.24 24.86
N SER A 80 -26.74 -16.91 23.89
CA SER A 80 -28.19 -16.78 24.05
C SER A 80 -28.90 -17.20 22.75
N LYS A 81 -30.22 -16.99 22.66
CA LYS A 81 -30.99 -17.32 21.43
C LYS A 81 -30.54 -16.58 20.18
N THR A 82 -29.97 -15.38 20.36
CA THR A 82 -29.57 -14.50 19.24
C THR A 82 -28.14 -13.97 19.40
N LEU A 83 -27.40 -14.44 20.40
CA LEU A 83 -26.02 -14.04 20.63
C LEU A 83 -25.14 -15.28 20.65
N PHE A 84 -24.09 -15.26 19.85
CA PHE A 84 -23.18 -16.38 19.68
C PHE A 84 -21.74 -15.90 19.73
N SER A 85 -20.86 -16.72 20.29
CA SER A 85 -19.41 -16.58 20.12
C SER A 85 -19.01 -17.26 18.81
N VAL A 86 -18.17 -16.62 18.01
CA VAL A 86 -17.54 -17.25 16.84
C VAL A 86 -16.25 -17.92 17.30
N ASP A 87 -16.19 -19.23 17.17
CA ASP A 87 -15.12 -20.02 17.75
C ASP A 87 -13.77 -19.70 17.08
N GLY A 88 -12.73 -19.55 17.89
CA GLY A 88 -11.35 -19.36 17.43
C GLY A 88 -10.93 -17.91 17.11
N ILE A 89 -11.86 -16.96 17.00
CA ILE A 89 -11.53 -15.56 16.62
C ILE A 89 -11.93 -14.49 17.63
N GLY A 90 -12.62 -14.84 18.72
CA GLY A 90 -12.95 -13.89 19.80
C GLY A 90 -14.01 -12.83 19.45
N THR A 91 -14.70 -13.01 18.32
CA THR A 91 -15.81 -12.17 17.86
C THR A 91 -17.14 -12.78 18.29
N THR A 92 -18.14 -11.96 18.59
CA THR A 92 -19.52 -12.41 18.80
C THR A 92 -20.43 -11.95 17.68
N ALA A 93 -21.35 -12.82 17.24
CA ALA A 93 -22.41 -12.51 16.30
C ALA A 93 -23.74 -12.29 17.04
N THR A 94 -24.34 -11.10 16.86
CA THR A 94 -25.62 -10.73 17.46
C THR A 94 -26.68 -10.59 16.38
N PHE A 95 -27.66 -11.50 16.39
CA PHE A 95 -28.77 -11.52 15.45
C PHE A 95 -29.96 -10.69 15.95
N THR A 96 -30.68 -10.09 15.01
CA THR A 96 -32.05 -9.61 15.24
C THR A 96 -33.02 -10.49 14.47
N LEU A 97 -34.27 -10.57 14.94
CA LEU A 97 -35.31 -11.37 14.30
C LEU A 97 -36.40 -10.45 13.70
N ASP A 98 -36.96 -10.86 12.56
CA ASP A 98 -38.14 -10.23 11.96
C ASP A 98 -39.43 -10.62 12.69
N SER A 99 -40.57 -10.09 12.24
CA SER A 99 -41.89 -10.38 12.80
C SER A 99 -42.33 -11.84 12.66
N SER A 100 -41.68 -12.62 11.78
CA SER A 100 -41.89 -14.06 11.61
C SER A 100 -40.95 -14.91 12.48
N GLY A 101 -40.04 -14.28 13.23
CA GLY A 101 -39.06 -14.95 14.09
C GLY A 101 -37.84 -15.48 13.35
N ARG A 102 -37.61 -15.04 12.09
CA ARG A 102 -36.41 -15.37 11.31
C ARG A 102 -35.37 -14.29 11.44
N GLY A 103 -34.09 -14.63 11.29
CA GLY A 103 -32.99 -13.68 11.31
C GLY A 103 -33.22 -12.56 10.29
N ALA A 104 -33.23 -11.32 10.76
CA ALA A 104 -33.37 -10.13 9.92
C ALA A 104 -32.01 -9.49 9.66
N SER A 105 -31.18 -9.39 10.69
CA SER A 105 -29.82 -8.87 10.59
C SER A 105 -28.88 -9.55 11.56
N VAL A 106 -27.58 -9.33 11.37
CA VAL A 106 -26.51 -9.72 12.28
C VAL A 106 -25.48 -8.60 12.39
N SER A 107 -24.94 -8.39 13.58
CA SER A 107 -23.81 -7.50 13.84
C SER A 107 -22.68 -8.29 14.51
N LEU A 108 -21.44 -7.99 14.10
CA LEU A 108 -20.24 -8.60 14.67
C LEU A 108 -19.56 -7.63 15.64
N SER A 109 -19.05 -8.13 16.76
CA SER A 109 -18.48 -7.28 17.82
C SER A 109 -17.17 -6.57 17.45
N ASP A 110 -16.46 -7.10 16.47
CA ASP A 110 -15.25 -6.51 15.89
C ASP A 110 -15.56 -5.43 14.84
N GLN A 111 -16.80 -5.40 14.32
CA GLN A 111 -17.31 -4.39 13.39
C GLN A 111 -18.69 -3.87 13.84
N PRO A 112 -18.79 -3.26 15.04
CA PRO A 112 -20.07 -2.92 15.64
C PRO A 112 -20.86 -1.82 14.90
N SER A 113 -20.20 -1.09 13.98
CA SER A 113 -20.83 -0.08 13.14
C SER A 113 -21.56 -0.66 11.92
N ILE A 114 -21.34 -1.94 11.60
CA ILE A 114 -21.95 -2.60 10.43
C ILE A 114 -23.09 -3.50 10.89
N VAL A 115 -24.22 -3.39 10.19
CA VAL A 115 -25.39 -4.25 10.37
C VAL A 115 -25.62 -5.00 9.06
N TYR A 116 -25.28 -6.28 9.04
CA TYR A 116 -25.49 -7.13 7.88
C TYR A 116 -26.94 -7.55 7.83
N VAL A 117 -27.60 -7.36 6.68
CA VAL A 117 -29.03 -7.65 6.49
C VAL A 117 -29.18 -8.97 5.73
N ARG A 118 -30.14 -9.81 6.15
CA ARG A 118 -30.43 -11.08 5.45
C ARG A 118 -31.00 -10.79 4.07
N THR A 119 -30.27 -11.15 3.02
CA THR A 119 -30.64 -10.90 1.61
C THR A 119 -30.97 -12.17 0.84
N GLY A 120 -30.64 -13.36 1.38
CA GLY A 120 -30.93 -14.61 0.70
C GLY A 120 -30.70 -15.85 1.56
N GLU A 121 -30.76 -17.00 0.89
CA GLU A 121 -30.35 -18.28 1.44
C GLU A 121 -28.82 -18.36 1.51
N PRO A 122 -28.24 -19.15 2.44
CA PRO A 122 -26.80 -19.22 2.63
C PRO A 122 -26.08 -19.71 1.36
N ILE A 123 -24.96 -19.07 1.02
CA ILE A 123 -24.07 -19.50 -0.05
C ILE A 123 -23.01 -20.42 0.54
N ARG A 124 -22.73 -21.55 -0.14
CA ARG A 124 -21.67 -22.48 0.26
C ARG A 124 -20.43 -22.30 -0.61
N HIS A 125 -19.30 -22.02 0.02
CA HIS A 125 -18.01 -21.86 -0.64
C HIS A 125 -17.20 -23.16 -0.56
N VAL A 126 -16.32 -23.37 -1.55
CA VAL A 126 -15.36 -24.48 -1.54
C VAL A 126 -14.17 -24.09 -0.65
N PHE A 127 -13.77 -25.00 0.24
CA PHE A 127 -12.58 -24.86 1.07
C PHE A 127 -11.80 -26.17 1.09
N HIS A 128 -10.47 -26.06 1.08
CA HIS A 128 -9.57 -27.20 1.25
C HIS A 128 -9.05 -27.23 2.69
N ASP A 129 -8.97 -28.43 3.25
CA ASP A 129 -8.23 -28.65 4.49
C ASP A 129 -6.73 -28.70 4.18
N TYR A 130 -5.93 -27.90 4.87
CA TYR A 130 -4.49 -27.84 4.63
C TYR A 130 -3.69 -28.53 5.74
N VAL A 131 -2.76 -29.39 5.33
CA VAL A 131 -1.71 -29.91 6.21
C VAL A 131 -0.56 -28.91 6.26
N ARG A 132 -0.29 -28.39 7.46
CA ARG A 132 0.78 -27.43 7.73
C ARG A 132 2.08 -28.13 8.14
N THR A 133 3.17 -27.85 7.44
CA THR A 133 4.53 -28.33 7.76
C THR A 133 5.47 -27.14 7.94
N ASP A 134 6.29 -27.17 8.99
CA ASP A 134 7.29 -26.13 9.29
C ASP A 134 8.69 -26.70 9.02
N VAL A 135 9.48 -26.03 8.18
CA VAL A 135 10.78 -26.53 7.73
C VAL A 135 11.85 -25.44 7.79
N MET A 136 13.11 -25.88 7.88
CA MET A 136 14.29 -25.02 7.75
C MET A 136 15.05 -25.43 6.49
N ILE A 137 14.94 -24.62 5.43
CA ILE A 137 15.50 -24.85 4.11
C ILE A 137 16.95 -24.32 4.08
N PRO A 138 17.96 -25.17 3.82
CA PRO A 138 19.34 -24.71 3.70
C PRO A 138 19.58 -24.03 2.34
N MET A 139 20.13 -22.82 2.37
CA MET A 139 20.64 -22.09 1.20
C MET A 139 22.06 -22.58 0.84
N ARG A 140 22.60 -22.13 -0.29
CA ARG A 140 23.94 -22.48 -0.79
C ARG A 140 25.08 -22.16 0.18
N ASP A 141 24.91 -21.13 1.01
CA ASP A 141 25.88 -20.72 2.04
C ASP A 141 25.67 -21.43 3.39
N GLY A 142 24.71 -22.36 3.47
CA GLY A 142 24.39 -23.13 4.66
C GLY A 142 23.50 -22.41 5.68
N VAL A 143 23.17 -21.13 5.46
CA VAL A 143 22.12 -20.44 6.22
C VAL A 143 20.79 -21.11 5.96
N LYS A 144 19.97 -21.25 7.01
CA LYS A 144 18.66 -21.87 6.89
C LYS A 144 17.54 -20.85 6.98
N LEU A 145 16.70 -20.81 5.96
CA LEU A 145 15.48 -20.01 5.95
C LEU A 145 14.31 -20.86 6.42
N ARG A 146 13.40 -20.26 7.19
CA ARG A 146 12.21 -20.95 7.66
C ARG A 146 11.09 -20.79 6.66
N ALA A 147 10.46 -21.91 6.31
CA ALA A 147 9.25 -21.93 5.50
C ALA A 147 8.11 -22.71 6.17
N VAL A 148 6.89 -22.26 5.96
CA VAL A 148 5.65 -22.95 6.30
C VAL A 148 4.99 -23.40 5.01
N ILE A 149 4.81 -24.71 4.87
CA ILE A 149 4.23 -25.36 3.69
C ILE A 149 2.82 -25.81 4.04
N LEU A 150 1.83 -25.36 3.27
CA LEU A 150 0.44 -25.78 3.32
C LEU A 150 0.15 -26.65 2.11
N LYS A 151 -0.15 -27.92 2.34
CA LYS A 151 -0.58 -28.85 1.28
C LYS A 151 -2.06 -29.22 1.47
N PRO A 152 -2.93 -29.08 0.46
CA PRO A 152 -4.29 -29.58 0.51
C PRO A 152 -4.33 -31.09 0.85
N ALA A 153 -5.16 -31.47 1.83
CA ALA A 153 -5.29 -32.84 2.31
C ALA A 153 -6.22 -33.68 1.43
N ASP A 154 -7.15 -33.02 0.76
CA ASP A 154 -8.22 -33.59 -0.05
C ASP A 154 -7.85 -33.76 -1.54
N ILE A 155 -6.79 -33.08 -2.00
CA ILE A 155 -6.30 -33.19 -3.37
C ILE A 155 -5.16 -34.21 -3.47
N THR A 156 -5.37 -35.26 -4.27
CA THR A 156 -4.41 -36.36 -4.44
C THR A 156 -3.56 -36.25 -5.71
N THR A 157 -3.99 -35.44 -6.67
CA THR A 157 -3.21 -35.14 -7.89
C THR A 157 -2.00 -34.27 -7.56
N ALA A 158 -1.00 -34.29 -8.46
CA ALA A 158 0.16 -33.44 -8.31
C ALA A 158 -0.23 -31.96 -8.51
N LEU A 159 0.16 -31.10 -7.56
CA LEU A 159 -0.18 -29.68 -7.53
C LEU A 159 1.04 -28.79 -7.77
N PRO A 160 0.87 -27.62 -8.40
CA PRO A 160 1.91 -26.61 -8.40
C PRO A 160 2.13 -26.01 -7.01
N ILE A 161 3.30 -25.41 -6.82
CA ILE A 161 3.66 -24.68 -5.61
C ILE A 161 3.48 -23.18 -5.87
N LEU A 162 2.84 -22.48 -4.92
CA LEU A 162 2.76 -21.02 -4.91
C LEU A 162 3.54 -20.51 -3.69
N ILE A 163 4.55 -19.66 -3.92
CA ILE A 163 5.45 -19.16 -2.89
C ILE A 163 5.19 -17.68 -2.65
N GLU A 164 5.17 -17.28 -1.38
CA GLU A 164 5.32 -15.91 -0.93
C GLU A 164 6.50 -15.84 0.05
N ARG A 165 7.57 -15.14 -0.34
CA ARG A 165 8.70 -14.83 0.55
C ARG A 165 8.43 -13.48 1.22
N THR A 166 8.75 -13.34 2.51
CA THR A 166 8.40 -12.13 3.25
C THR A 166 9.34 -11.81 4.41
N PRO A 167 9.60 -10.51 4.69
CA PRO A 167 10.28 -10.09 5.91
C PRO A 167 9.32 -9.85 7.09
N TYR A 168 8.02 -10.17 6.93
CA TYR A 168 6.94 -9.82 7.86
C TYR A 168 6.47 -10.97 8.78
N GLY A 169 7.03 -12.17 8.63
CA GLY A 169 6.79 -13.28 9.56
C GLY A 169 5.74 -14.27 9.07
N VAL A 170 6.09 -15.55 9.00
CA VAL A 170 5.21 -16.61 8.48
C VAL A 170 4.61 -17.52 9.55
N ASP A 171 4.68 -17.10 10.83
CA ASP A 171 4.09 -17.86 11.94
C ASP A 171 2.57 -18.07 11.77
N GLY A 172 1.86 -17.06 11.25
CA GLY A 172 0.41 -17.07 11.04
C GLY A 172 -0.07 -17.79 9.78
N THR A 173 0.83 -18.33 8.95
CA THR A 173 0.48 -19.00 7.69
C THR A 173 -0.32 -20.27 7.97
N THR A 174 -1.60 -20.23 7.60
CA THR A 174 -2.61 -21.28 7.78
C THR A 174 -3.56 -21.30 6.56
N GLY A 175 -4.37 -22.36 6.41
CA GLY A 175 -5.40 -22.38 5.38
C GLY A 175 -6.35 -21.18 5.50
N ALA A 176 -6.74 -20.82 6.72
CA ALA A 176 -7.58 -19.66 7.00
C ALA A 176 -6.93 -18.34 6.54
N SER A 177 -5.64 -18.13 6.80
CA SER A 177 -4.95 -16.90 6.34
C SER A 177 -4.81 -16.88 4.81
N PHE A 178 -4.59 -18.04 4.17
CA PHE A 178 -4.52 -18.11 2.71
C PHE A 178 -5.87 -17.77 2.06
N PHE A 179 -6.98 -18.30 2.57
CA PHE A 179 -8.33 -17.92 2.13
C PHE A 179 -8.66 -16.45 2.39
N ALA A 180 -8.21 -15.89 3.51
CA ALA A 180 -8.46 -14.49 3.82
C ALA A 180 -7.76 -13.54 2.82
N LEU A 181 -6.50 -13.85 2.49
CA LEU A 181 -5.64 -13.01 1.65
C LEU A 181 -5.85 -13.25 0.15
N ARG A 182 -5.98 -14.51 -0.28
CA ARG A 182 -6.01 -14.93 -1.69
C ARG A 182 -7.09 -15.99 -1.93
N PRO A 183 -8.38 -15.65 -1.74
CA PRO A 183 -9.46 -16.64 -1.70
C PRO A 183 -9.62 -17.44 -3.00
N GLU A 184 -9.41 -16.82 -4.17
CA GLU A 184 -9.55 -17.47 -5.47
C GLU A 184 -8.42 -18.51 -5.68
N LEU A 185 -7.16 -18.12 -5.44
CA LEU A 185 -6.03 -19.04 -5.50
C LEU A 185 -6.15 -20.17 -4.46
N ALA A 186 -6.60 -19.86 -3.25
CA ALA A 186 -6.79 -20.87 -2.21
C ALA A 186 -7.85 -21.91 -2.59
N ARG A 187 -8.90 -21.53 -3.32
CA ARG A 187 -9.93 -22.44 -3.87
C ARG A 187 -9.48 -23.24 -5.06
N ASP A 188 -8.63 -22.68 -5.90
CA ASP A 188 -8.15 -23.35 -7.10
C ASP A 188 -7.19 -24.51 -6.76
N GLY A 189 -6.67 -24.56 -5.53
CA GLY A 189 -5.82 -25.63 -5.03
C GLY A 189 -4.36 -25.46 -5.45
N TYR A 190 -3.51 -25.12 -4.48
CA TYR A 190 -2.05 -25.01 -4.62
C TYR A 190 -1.38 -25.55 -3.37
N ILE A 191 -0.14 -26.00 -3.49
CA ILE A 191 0.74 -26.10 -2.33
C ILE A 191 1.23 -24.69 -2.03
N TYR A 192 0.75 -24.07 -0.95
CA TYR A 192 1.15 -22.71 -0.60
C TYR A 192 2.34 -22.71 0.35
N VAL A 193 3.31 -21.84 0.12
CA VAL A 193 4.53 -21.73 0.94
C VAL A 193 4.72 -20.28 1.35
N GLY A 194 4.69 -20.02 2.67
CA GLY A 194 5.18 -18.78 3.24
C GLY A 194 6.61 -18.96 3.73
N GLU A 195 7.54 -18.10 3.32
CA GLU A 195 8.95 -18.14 3.78
C GLU A 195 9.39 -16.85 4.47
N ASP A 196 10.00 -16.96 5.66
CA ASP A 196 10.71 -15.86 6.31
C ASP A 196 12.04 -15.60 5.57
N ILE A 197 12.27 -14.38 5.06
CA ILE A 197 13.57 -14.09 4.41
C ILE A 197 14.75 -14.06 5.38
N ARG A 198 15.95 -14.04 4.82
CA ARG A 198 17.23 -14.05 5.54
C ARG A 198 17.29 -13.02 6.67
N GLY A 199 17.58 -13.51 7.88
CA GLY A 199 17.76 -12.73 9.10
C GLY A 199 16.48 -12.17 9.73
N ARG A 200 15.30 -12.52 9.20
CA ARG A 200 13.99 -12.14 9.75
C ARG A 200 13.34 -13.29 10.50
N PHE A 201 12.60 -12.95 11.56
CA PHE A 201 11.86 -13.88 12.41
C PHE A 201 12.71 -15.10 12.82
N LYS A 202 12.37 -16.30 12.33
CA LYS A 202 13.04 -17.55 12.68
C LYS A 202 14.07 -17.99 11.63
N SER A 203 14.18 -17.29 10.50
CA SER A 203 15.26 -17.49 9.54
C SER A 203 16.61 -17.07 10.12
N GLN A 204 17.64 -17.81 9.73
CA GLN A 204 19.02 -17.52 10.09
C GLN A 204 19.60 -16.43 9.19
N GLY A 205 20.86 -16.05 9.43
CA GLY A 205 21.56 -15.04 8.64
C GLY A 205 21.34 -13.60 9.13
N LYS A 206 21.63 -12.63 8.26
CA LYS A 206 21.57 -11.19 8.53
C LYS A 206 20.58 -10.52 7.58
N PHE A 207 19.64 -9.78 8.13
CA PHE A 207 18.72 -8.95 7.37
C PHE A 207 19.45 -7.72 6.83
N VAL A 208 19.15 -7.37 5.59
CA VAL A 208 19.57 -6.14 4.90
C VAL A 208 18.32 -5.61 4.21
N MET A 209 17.92 -4.37 4.52
CA MET A 209 16.80 -3.73 3.84
C MET A 209 17.06 -3.63 2.34
N ALA A 210 16.07 -4.02 1.53
CA ALA A 210 16.14 -4.13 0.07
C ALA A 210 17.54 -4.60 -0.37
N ARG A 211 17.87 -5.86 -0.02
CA ARG A 211 19.23 -6.36 -0.20
C ARG A 211 19.64 -6.21 -1.68
N PRO A 212 20.71 -5.47 -1.98
CA PRO A 212 21.15 -5.24 -3.36
C PRO A 212 21.54 -6.57 -4.01
N LEU A 213 21.34 -6.65 -5.33
CA LEU A 213 21.72 -7.81 -6.14
C LEU A 213 23.23 -8.05 -6.03
N ALA A 214 23.60 -9.32 -5.98
CA ALA A 214 24.99 -9.75 -5.93
C ALA A 214 25.51 -10.08 -7.33
N ASP A 215 26.83 -10.15 -7.50
CA ASP A 215 27.42 -10.63 -8.75
C ASP A 215 27.23 -12.16 -8.88
N HIS A 216 26.27 -12.58 -9.68
CA HIS A 216 25.93 -13.98 -9.90
C HIS A 216 27.00 -14.79 -10.65
N HIS A 217 28.08 -14.16 -11.15
CA HIS A 217 29.25 -14.91 -11.63
C HIS A 217 30.02 -15.58 -10.48
N ASP A 218 29.86 -15.11 -9.24
CA ASP A 218 30.35 -15.80 -8.05
C ASP A 218 29.31 -16.85 -7.59
N PRO A 219 29.60 -18.16 -7.66
CA PRO A 219 28.66 -19.20 -7.24
C PRO A 219 28.35 -19.19 -5.73
N SER A 220 29.11 -18.43 -4.95
CA SER A 220 28.89 -18.23 -3.51
C SER A 220 28.16 -16.93 -3.17
N ALA A 221 27.82 -16.11 -4.18
CA ALA A 221 27.03 -14.91 -4.01
C ALA A 221 25.67 -15.21 -3.37
N ILE A 222 25.21 -14.27 -2.53
CA ILE A 222 23.93 -14.36 -1.82
C ILE A 222 23.15 -13.06 -1.88
N ASP A 223 21.91 -13.18 -2.30
CA ASP A 223 20.87 -12.16 -2.37
C ASP A 223 19.48 -12.79 -2.38
N GLU A 224 18.45 -12.00 -2.68
CA GLU A 224 17.08 -12.51 -2.67
C GLU A 224 16.72 -13.35 -3.90
N SER A 225 17.41 -13.18 -5.03
CA SER A 225 17.24 -14.05 -6.22
C SER A 225 17.82 -15.44 -5.92
N THR A 226 19.04 -15.49 -5.44
CA THR A 226 19.74 -16.74 -5.10
C THR A 226 19.09 -17.51 -3.94
N ASP A 227 18.60 -16.81 -2.91
CA ASP A 227 17.82 -17.45 -1.84
C ASP A 227 16.49 -18.01 -2.40
N ALA A 228 15.79 -17.28 -3.30
CA ALA A 228 14.58 -17.81 -3.96
C ALA A 228 14.89 -19.04 -4.83
N PHE A 229 15.99 -19.01 -5.58
CA PHE A 229 16.44 -20.14 -6.40
C PHE A 229 16.64 -21.42 -5.56
N ASP A 230 17.35 -21.29 -4.43
CA ASP A 230 17.68 -22.40 -3.55
C ASP A 230 16.42 -22.94 -2.86
N THR A 231 15.52 -22.05 -2.45
CA THR A 231 14.20 -22.42 -1.90
C THR A 231 13.38 -23.23 -2.90
N VAL A 232 13.28 -22.78 -4.16
CA VAL A 232 12.57 -23.50 -5.21
C VAL A 232 13.20 -24.88 -5.47
N ALA A 233 14.53 -24.94 -5.58
CA ALA A 233 15.26 -26.18 -5.79
C ALA A 233 15.01 -27.21 -4.67
N TRP A 234 14.95 -26.74 -3.43
CA TRP A 234 14.65 -27.59 -2.29
C TRP A 234 13.19 -28.06 -2.31
N LEU A 235 12.23 -27.18 -2.57
CA LEU A 235 10.80 -27.49 -2.54
C LEU A 235 10.42 -28.57 -3.55
N ILE A 236 10.82 -28.43 -4.82
CA ILE A 236 10.49 -29.41 -5.86
C ILE A 236 11.07 -30.80 -5.59
N LYS A 237 12.15 -30.88 -4.82
CA LYS A 237 12.81 -32.14 -4.45
C LYS A 237 12.21 -32.78 -3.20
N ASN A 238 11.74 -31.98 -2.23
CA ASN A 238 11.40 -32.46 -0.89
C ASN A 238 9.90 -32.42 -0.58
N VAL A 239 9.07 -31.72 -1.36
CA VAL A 239 7.63 -31.62 -1.12
C VAL A 239 6.87 -32.63 -2.00
N PRO A 240 6.33 -33.72 -1.41
CA PRO A 240 5.66 -34.76 -2.18
C PRO A 240 4.32 -34.29 -2.72
N GLY A 241 3.97 -34.73 -3.93
CA GLY A 241 2.74 -34.32 -4.61
C GLY A 241 2.84 -32.94 -5.28
N SER A 242 4.05 -32.40 -5.45
CA SER A 242 4.28 -31.29 -6.37
C SER A 242 4.29 -31.78 -7.83
N ASN A 243 3.76 -30.97 -8.76
CA ASN A 243 3.92 -31.18 -10.20
C ASN A 243 5.24 -30.60 -10.76
N GLY A 244 6.09 -30.04 -9.89
CA GLY A 244 7.38 -29.45 -10.26
C GLY A 244 7.34 -28.03 -10.83
N ARG A 245 6.16 -27.40 -10.91
CA ARG A 245 6.01 -25.99 -11.32
C ARG A 245 5.79 -25.10 -10.12
N VAL A 246 6.39 -23.92 -10.15
CA VAL A 246 6.36 -22.93 -9.08
C VAL A 246 5.92 -21.58 -9.62
N GLY A 247 4.97 -20.95 -8.91
CA GLY A 247 4.71 -19.53 -9.02
C GLY A 247 5.19 -18.76 -7.80
N VAL A 248 5.55 -17.50 -7.98
CA VAL A 248 5.92 -16.60 -6.88
C VAL A 248 5.03 -15.38 -6.91
N VAL A 249 4.47 -15.01 -5.76
CA VAL A 249 3.56 -13.87 -5.64
C VAL A 249 3.87 -13.10 -4.37
N GLY A 250 3.65 -11.79 -4.38
CA GLY A 250 3.76 -10.98 -3.19
C GLY A 250 3.38 -9.53 -3.44
N THR A 251 3.07 -8.83 -2.34
CA THR A 251 2.76 -7.40 -2.33
C THR A 251 3.86 -6.63 -1.60
N SER A 252 4.26 -5.42 -2.06
CA SER A 252 5.28 -4.58 -1.39
C SER A 252 6.68 -5.21 -1.45
N TYR A 253 7.36 -5.31 -0.30
CA TYR A 253 8.58 -6.09 -0.13
C TYR A 253 8.42 -7.55 -0.63
N PRO A 254 7.37 -8.33 -0.27
CA PRO A 254 7.06 -9.58 -0.98
C PRO A 254 6.91 -9.47 -2.50
N GLY A 255 6.44 -8.34 -3.02
CA GLY A 255 6.41 -8.04 -4.46
C GLY A 255 7.82 -7.90 -5.04
N PHE A 256 8.70 -7.12 -4.40
CA PHE A 256 10.13 -7.08 -4.70
C PHE A 256 10.74 -8.49 -4.68
N LEU A 257 10.41 -9.31 -3.68
CA LEU A 257 10.91 -10.69 -3.59
C LEU A 257 10.36 -11.61 -4.69
N ALA A 258 9.16 -11.35 -5.20
CA ALA A 258 8.59 -12.07 -6.34
C ALA A 258 9.29 -11.70 -7.65
N MET A 259 9.55 -10.40 -7.86
CA MET A 259 10.37 -9.92 -8.98
C MET A 259 11.80 -10.49 -8.92
N MET A 260 12.44 -10.46 -7.76
CA MET A 260 13.78 -11.04 -7.58
C MET A 260 13.84 -12.54 -7.90
N ALA A 261 12.73 -13.27 -7.75
CA ALA A 261 12.65 -14.67 -8.15
C ALA A 261 12.55 -14.88 -9.68
N GLY A 262 12.28 -13.81 -10.45
CA GLY A 262 12.35 -13.74 -11.91
C GLY A 262 13.72 -13.37 -12.46
N ILE A 263 14.63 -12.81 -11.64
CA ILE A 263 16.01 -12.52 -12.01
C ILE A 263 16.84 -13.80 -11.77
N ASP A 264 17.53 -14.31 -12.78
CA ASP A 264 18.23 -15.61 -12.77
C ASP A 264 17.39 -16.75 -12.13
N PRO A 265 16.17 -16.99 -12.66
CA PRO A 265 15.17 -17.80 -11.99
C PRO A 265 15.56 -19.28 -11.97
N ASN A 266 15.11 -19.99 -10.92
CA ASN A 266 15.14 -21.45 -10.96
C ASN A 266 14.26 -21.94 -12.13
N PRO A 267 14.70 -22.92 -12.95
CA PRO A 267 13.91 -23.41 -14.09
C PRO A 267 12.54 -23.99 -13.73
N ALA A 268 12.24 -24.26 -12.46
CA ALA A 268 10.91 -24.66 -12.00
C ALA A 268 9.95 -23.47 -11.80
N VAL A 269 10.43 -22.23 -11.74
CA VAL A 269 9.60 -21.03 -11.75
C VAL A 269 8.98 -20.88 -13.14
N LYS A 270 7.66 -20.67 -13.16
CA LYS A 270 6.86 -20.63 -14.39
C LYS A 270 5.92 -19.42 -14.48
N ALA A 271 5.77 -18.68 -13.38
CA ALA A 271 5.01 -17.44 -13.34
C ALA A 271 5.40 -16.64 -12.10
N ILE A 272 5.50 -15.33 -12.22
CA ILE A 272 5.61 -14.42 -11.08
C ILE A 272 4.51 -13.36 -11.14
N SER A 273 4.03 -12.92 -9.98
CA SER A 273 3.19 -11.73 -9.87
C SER A 273 3.75 -10.82 -8.78
N PRO A 274 4.68 -9.93 -9.16
CA PRO A 274 5.12 -8.81 -8.34
C PRO A 274 3.98 -7.78 -8.24
N GLN A 275 3.57 -7.45 -7.02
CA GLN A 275 2.44 -6.53 -6.81
C GLN A 275 2.92 -5.36 -5.94
N ALA A 276 2.89 -4.14 -6.47
CA ALA A 276 3.61 -3.00 -5.88
C ALA A 276 5.04 -3.39 -5.45
N PRO A 277 5.87 -3.94 -6.36
CA PRO A 277 7.24 -4.28 -6.02
C PRO A 277 8.04 -3.01 -5.73
N MET A 278 8.92 -3.07 -4.74
CA MET A 278 9.91 -2.01 -4.52
C MET A 278 10.99 -2.12 -5.60
N ILE A 279 10.92 -1.29 -6.64
CA ILE A 279 11.88 -1.28 -7.75
C ILE A 279 13.07 -0.40 -7.40
N ASP A 280 12.79 0.86 -7.03
CA ASP A 280 13.81 1.80 -6.61
C ASP A 280 13.29 2.67 -5.46
N VAL A 281 13.73 2.28 -4.25
CA VAL A 281 13.37 2.92 -2.98
C VAL A 281 13.87 4.37 -2.85
N TRP A 282 14.70 4.86 -3.77
CA TRP A 282 15.18 6.25 -3.80
C TRP A 282 14.55 7.08 -4.93
N MET A 283 14.30 6.49 -6.09
CA MET A 283 13.74 7.24 -7.22
C MET A 283 12.26 7.59 -7.03
N GLY A 284 11.43 6.63 -6.59
CA GLY A 284 9.98 6.86 -6.54
C GLY A 284 9.16 5.89 -5.68
N ASP A 285 9.78 4.95 -4.97
CA ASP A 285 9.09 4.05 -4.03
C ASP A 285 9.27 4.53 -2.55
N ASP A 286 9.33 3.58 -1.62
CA ASP A 286 9.30 3.75 -0.17
C ASP A 286 10.03 4.95 0.49
N PHE A 287 11.32 5.19 0.19
CA PHE A 287 12.16 6.04 1.04
C PHE A 287 12.39 7.45 0.50
N PHE A 288 12.51 7.61 -0.81
CA PHE A 288 12.63 8.91 -1.45
C PHE A 288 11.83 8.96 -2.74
N HIS A 289 11.39 10.16 -3.09
CA HIS A 289 10.84 10.45 -4.42
C HIS A 289 11.61 11.62 -5.01
N ASN A 290 12.28 11.40 -6.15
CA ASN A 290 13.16 12.38 -6.81
C ASN A 290 14.11 13.09 -5.82
N GLY A 291 14.64 12.32 -4.85
CA GLY A 291 15.54 12.77 -3.79
C GLY A 291 14.89 13.44 -2.57
N ALA A 292 13.57 13.63 -2.54
CA ALA A 292 12.84 14.06 -1.36
C ALA A 292 12.63 12.88 -0.39
N PHE A 293 13.11 12.97 0.85
CA PHE A 293 13.05 11.86 1.79
C PHE A 293 11.67 11.75 2.45
N ARG A 294 11.06 10.56 2.39
CA ARG A 294 9.77 10.24 3.00
C ARG A 294 9.92 10.06 4.52
N GLN A 295 10.09 11.16 5.24
CA GLN A 295 10.37 11.24 6.67
C GLN A 295 9.53 10.32 7.56
N THR A 296 8.20 10.45 7.59
CA THR A 296 7.38 9.61 8.47
C THR A 296 7.52 8.13 8.13
N TYR A 297 7.52 7.82 6.83
CA TYR A 297 7.57 6.45 6.34
C TYR A 297 8.94 5.81 6.63
N GLY A 298 10.02 6.45 6.17
CA GLY A 298 11.40 5.99 6.36
C GLY A 298 11.81 5.91 7.83
N TYR A 299 11.33 6.83 8.67
CA TYR A 299 11.53 6.73 10.12
C TYR A 299 10.79 5.51 10.70
N ASP A 300 9.48 5.42 10.48
CA ASP A 300 8.62 4.40 11.08
C ASP A 300 8.93 2.99 10.56
N TYR A 301 9.09 2.83 9.25
CA TYR A 301 9.32 1.54 8.61
C TYR A 301 10.66 0.93 9.05
N VAL A 302 11.74 1.71 9.03
CA VAL A 302 13.06 1.24 9.48
C VAL A 302 13.05 0.95 10.98
N LEU A 303 12.42 1.80 11.80
CA LEU A 303 12.26 1.52 13.23
C LEU A 303 11.50 0.20 13.46
N GLY A 304 10.39 0.03 12.74
CA GLY A 304 9.56 -1.17 12.75
C GLY A 304 10.30 -2.43 12.33
N MET A 305 11.19 -2.33 11.34
CA MET A 305 11.85 -3.48 10.71
C MET A 305 13.19 -3.84 11.32
N GLU A 306 14.01 -2.88 11.76
CA GLU A 306 15.41 -3.13 12.12
C GLU A 306 15.70 -3.11 13.63
N THR A 307 14.72 -2.71 14.46
CA THR A 307 14.89 -2.71 15.92
C THR A 307 15.18 -4.12 16.47
N ASN A 308 14.51 -5.13 15.93
CA ASN A 308 14.79 -6.53 16.19
C ASN A 308 14.38 -7.42 15.00
N ARG A 309 14.45 -8.75 15.16
CA ARG A 309 14.13 -9.72 14.08
C ARG A 309 12.63 -9.82 13.75
N LYS A 310 11.75 -9.31 14.61
CA LYS A 310 10.31 -9.20 14.40
C LYS A 310 9.95 -7.74 14.09
N ARG A 311 8.73 -7.51 13.61
CA ARG A 311 8.19 -6.14 13.47
C ARG A 311 7.88 -5.55 14.85
N VAL A 312 8.20 -4.28 15.05
CA VAL A 312 7.78 -3.51 16.22
C VAL A 312 6.79 -2.43 15.81
N ALA A 313 5.85 -2.13 16.71
CA ALA A 313 4.97 -0.98 16.53
C ALA A 313 5.75 0.32 16.82
N VAL A 314 5.41 1.37 16.07
CA VAL A 314 5.94 2.71 16.29
C VAL A 314 4.90 3.55 17.01
N ASP A 315 5.36 4.33 17.98
CA ASP A 315 4.54 5.20 18.82
C ASP A 315 5.28 6.51 19.03
N TYR A 316 4.59 7.63 18.79
CA TYR A 316 5.10 8.98 19.04
C TYR A 316 4.89 9.43 20.50
N GLY A 317 4.17 8.62 21.29
CA GLY A 317 3.87 8.86 22.69
C GLY A 317 2.64 9.76 22.86
N ASN A 318 2.45 10.23 24.09
CA ASN A 318 1.37 11.14 24.45
C ASN A 318 1.92 12.51 24.91
N ASP A 319 1.17 13.56 24.64
CA ASP A 319 1.44 14.92 25.10
C ASP A 319 1.25 15.08 26.62
N ALA A 320 1.47 16.29 27.13
CA ALA A 320 1.31 16.59 28.56
C ALA A 320 -0.13 16.39 29.09
N ASN A 321 -1.13 16.33 28.21
CA ASN A 321 -2.53 16.10 28.53
C ASN A 321 -2.95 14.63 28.36
N GLY A 322 -2.01 13.75 27.99
CA GLY A 322 -2.26 12.33 27.74
C GLY A 322 -2.92 12.03 26.39
N GLN A 323 -2.93 12.98 25.44
CA GLN A 323 -3.41 12.76 24.07
C GLN A 323 -2.27 12.26 23.19
N PRO A 324 -2.53 11.40 22.18
CA PRO A 324 -1.50 10.98 21.23
C PRO A 324 -0.81 12.19 20.57
N VAL A 325 0.51 12.17 20.50
CA VAL A 325 1.28 13.24 19.86
C VAL A 325 0.99 13.25 18.36
N ASP A 326 0.70 14.44 17.82
CA ASP A 326 0.57 14.67 16.39
C ASP A 326 1.94 14.50 15.72
N GLY A 327 2.05 13.59 14.74
CA GLY A 327 3.24 13.39 13.94
C GLY A 327 3.75 14.66 13.28
N PHE A 328 2.85 15.57 12.88
CA PHE A 328 3.25 16.89 12.37
C PHE A 328 4.11 17.64 13.40
N ASP A 329 3.64 17.78 14.64
CA ASP A 329 4.39 18.47 15.69
C ASP A 329 5.63 17.68 16.12
N TYR A 330 5.52 16.35 16.18
CA TYR A 330 6.63 15.46 16.52
C TYR A 330 7.87 15.70 15.67
N PHE A 331 7.72 15.70 14.34
CA PHE A 331 8.83 15.91 13.41
C PHE A 331 9.23 17.39 13.31
N LEU A 332 8.27 18.32 13.41
CA LEU A 332 8.55 19.75 13.29
C LEU A 332 9.42 20.26 14.45
N GLU A 333 9.07 19.88 15.68
CA GLU A 333 9.78 20.26 16.92
C GLU A 333 11.20 19.68 16.97
N ARG A 334 11.40 18.47 16.43
CA ARG A 334 12.70 17.80 16.42
C ARG A 334 13.65 18.40 15.38
N GLY A 335 13.13 18.91 14.27
CA GLY A 335 13.93 19.60 13.26
C GLY A 335 14.21 18.71 12.05
N SER A 336 15.43 18.17 11.98
CA SER A 336 15.94 17.33 10.89
C SER A 336 15.94 15.85 11.26
N PHE A 337 16.03 14.98 10.26
CA PHE A 337 16.05 13.52 10.46
C PHE A 337 17.16 13.06 11.41
N ALA A 338 18.34 13.68 11.37
CA ALA A 338 19.42 13.39 12.34
C ALA A 338 19.01 13.66 13.79
N GLN A 339 18.17 14.68 14.03
CA GLN A 339 17.61 14.92 15.36
C GLN A 339 16.54 13.89 15.72
N ASP A 340 15.71 13.44 14.76
CA ASP A 340 14.75 12.36 14.99
C ASP A 340 15.45 11.09 15.47
N VAL A 341 16.51 10.67 14.76
CA VAL A 341 17.32 9.50 15.10
C VAL A 341 17.99 9.69 16.46
N LYS A 342 18.60 10.85 16.72
CA LYS A 342 19.30 11.14 17.99
C LYS A 342 18.36 11.16 19.19
N GLN A 343 17.14 11.66 19.00
CA GLN A 343 16.11 11.73 20.04
C GLN A 343 15.22 10.48 20.07
N SER A 344 15.47 9.50 19.20
CA SER A 344 14.87 8.18 19.30
C SER A 344 15.44 7.43 20.50
N SER A 345 14.65 6.50 21.06
CA SER A 345 15.14 5.56 22.08
C SER A 345 15.90 4.37 21.49
N SER A 346 16.05 4.33 20.16
CA SER A 346 16.71 3.25 19.43
C SER A 346 18.21 3.50 19.26
N LYS A 347 18.96 2.43 19.04
CA LYS A 347 20.33 2.54 18.51
C LYS A 347 20.26 3.03 17.05
N LEU A 348 21.36 3.57 16.53
CA LEU A 348 21.46 3.86 15.10
C LEU A 348 21.26 2.57 14.30
N LEU A 349 20.16 2.50 13.54
CA LEU A 349 19.77 1.36 12.73
C LEU A 349 20.51 1.39 11.38
N PRO A 350 20.85 0.23 10.78
CA PRO A 350 21.57 0.16 9.51
C PRO A 350 21.00 1.03 8.40
N THR A 351 19.68 1.04 8.18
CA THR A 351 19.08 1.81 7.09
C THR A 351 18.95 3.30 7.43
N TRP A 352 18.70 3.65 8.70
CA TRP A 352 18.81 5.06 9.13
C TRP A 352 20.22 5.63 8.93
N LYS A 353 21.25 4.79 9.14
CA LYS A 353 22.62 5.16 8.83
C LYS A 353 22.82 5.42 7.34
N LEU A 354 22.22 4.59 6.46
CA LEU A 354 22.25 4.84 5.01
C LEU A 354 21.62 6.19 4.65
N PHE A 355 20.44 6.52 5.18
CA PHE A 355 19.82 7.83 4.93
C PHE A 355 20.73 9.00 5.34
N LEU A 356 21.40 8.89 6.49
CA LEU A 356 22.29 9.93 7.01
C LEU A 356 23.60 10.07 6.23
N GLU A 357 24.12 8.98 5.66
CA GLU A 357 25.41 8.96 4.95
C GLU A 357 25.26 9.17 3.44
N HIS A 358 24.13 8.78 2.86
CA HIS A 358 23.87 8.75 1.43
C HIS A 358 22.54 9.47 1.11
N PRO A 359 22.47 10.82 1.17
CA PRO A 359 21.24 11.55 0.86
C PRO A 359 20.97 11.72 -0.65
N ALA A 360 21.98 11.52 -1.49
CA ALA A 360 21.92 11.59 -2.95
C ALA A 360 21.88 10.17 -3.56
N TYR A 361 21.53 10.04 -4.84
CA TYR A 361 21.45 8.76 -5.55
C TYR A 361 22.82 8.24 -5.98
N ASP A 362 23.66 7.92 -4.99
CA ASP A 362 24.94 7.27 -5.22
C ASP A 362 24.80 5.73 -5.27
N SER A 363 25.94 5.04 -5.42
CA SER A 363 25.99 3.58 -5.52
C SER A 363 25.32 2.82 -4.36
N ALA A 364 25.13 3.43 -3.19
CA ALA A 364 24.42 2.78 -2.09
C ALA A 364 22.93 2.57 -2.41
N TRP A 365 22.32 3.49 -3.17
CA TRP A 365 20.94 3.42 -3.64
C TRP A 365 20.82 2.78 -5.00
N SER A 366 21.65 3.17 -5.98
CA SER A 366 21.53 2.60 -7.33
C SER A 366 21.88 1.12 -7.41
N SER A 367 22.64 0.57 -6.45
CA SER A 367 22.81 -0.90 -6.35
C SER A 367 21.57 -1.64 -5.82
N ARG A 368 20.59 -0.92 -5.28
CA ARG A 368 19.31 -1.44 -4.79
C ARG A 368 18.18 -1.22 -5.80
N GLY A 369 18.35 -0.28 -6.72
CA GLY A 369 17.56 -0.19 -7.94
C GLY A 369 17.74 -1.48 -8.74
N VAL A 370 16.62 -2.15 -9.01
CA VAL A 370 16.58 -3.44 -9.70
C VAL A 370 16.19 -3.31 -11.17
N GLU A 371 15.69 -2.14 -11.58
CA GLU A 371 15.24 -1.83 -12.92
C GLU A 371 16.32 -2.07 -13.98
N HIS A 372 17.59 -1.91 -13.62
CA HIS A 372 18.75 -2.16 -14.50
C HIS A 372 18.95 -3.64 -14.86
N GLU A 373 18.37 -4.55 -14.09
CA GLU A 373 18.49 -5.99 -14.27
C GLU A 373 17.26 -6.59 -14.98
N LEU A 374 16.22 -5.78 -15.21
CA LEU A 374 15.00 -6.13 -15.94
C LEU A 374 15.20 -6.07 -17.46
N ASN A 375 16.23 -6.74 -17.96
CA ASN A 375 16.65 -6.71 -19.36
C ASN A 375 16.15 -7.89 -20.21
N SER A 376 15.31 -8.75 -19.63
CA SER A 376 14.68 -9.88 -20.30
C SER A 376 13.46 -10.41 -19.54
N VAL A 377 12.43 -10.83 -20.28
CA VAL A 377 11.28 -11.56 -19.73
C VAL A 377 11.64 -13.05 -19.67
N THR A 378 12.19 -13.51 -18.54
CA THR A 378 12.65 -14.90 -18.34
C THR A 378 11.54 -15.83 -17.86
N VAL A 379 10.51 -15.25 -17.25
CA VAL A 379 9.33 -15.90 -16.68
C VAL A 379 8.14 -14.99 -16.99
N PRO A 380 6.96 -15.53 -17.30
CA PRO A 380 5.74 -14.74 -17.34
C PRO A 380 5.54 -13.92 -16.07
N THR A 381 5.32 -12.61 -16.24
CA THR A 381 5.28 -11.62 -15.17
C THR A 381 3.95 -10.87 -15.20
N LEU A 382 3.21 -10.92 -14.09
CA LEU A 382 1.98 -10.15 -13.88
C LEU A 382 2.23 -9.06 -12.82
N SER A 383 2.66 -7.90 -13.27
CA SER A 383 2.84 -6.70 -12.46
C SER A 383 1.49 -6.12 -12.07
N VAL A 384 1.30 -5.80 -10.79
CA VAL A 384 0.02 -5.27 -10.28
C VAL A 384 0.28 -4.02 -9.45
N GLY A 385 -0.45 -2.95 -9.69
CA GLY A 385 -0.27 -1.66 -9.01
C GLY A 385 -1.57 -0.91 -8.78
N GLY A 386 -1.47 0.15 -7.97
CA GLY A 386 -2.58 1.06 -7.68
C GLY A 386 -2.25 2.49 -8.07
N TYR A 387 -3.17 3.20 -8.72
CA TYR A 387 -3.03 4.64 -8.98
C TYR A 387 -3.05 5.50 -7.70
N TYR A 388 -3.54 4.93 -6.59
CA TYR A 388 -3.52 5.55 -5.26
C TYR A 388 -2.58 4.79 -4.31
N ASP A 389 -1.62 4.04 -4.85
CA ASP A 389 -0.63 3.33 -4.05
C ASP A 389 0.30 4.35 -3.38
N GLN A 390 0.09 4.53 -2.08
CA GLN A 390 0.82 5.51 -1.32
C GLN A 390 2.23 5.07 -0.91
N GLU A 391 2.66 3.86 -1.25
CA GLU A 391 3.96 3.27 -0.88
C GLU A 391 4.84 3.05 -2.11
N ASP A 392 4.37 2.27 -3.09
CA ASP A 392 5.19 1.79 -4.22
C ASP A 392 4.41 1.94 -5.56
N MET A 393 3.95 3.15 -5.89
CA MET A 393 3.27 3.44 -7.16
C MET A 393 4.22 3.36 -8.37
N TYR A 394 5.49 3.72 -8.16
CA TYR A 394 6.52 3.74 -9.20
C TYR A 394 6.82 2.31 -9.69
N GLY A 395 6.97 1.36 -8.76
CA GLY A 395 7.45 0.02 -9.06
C GLY A 395 6.71 -0.75 -10.17
N PRO A 396 5.38 -0.96 -10.10
CA PRO A 396 4.64 -1.71 -11.13
C PRO A 396 4.77 -1.10 -12.54
N GLN A 397 4.79 0.23 -12.65
CA GLN A 397 4.88 0.93 -13.93
C GLN A 397 6.30 0.80 -14.51
N GLU A 398 7.32 1.03 -13.68
CA GLU A 398 8.73 0.91 -14.07
C GLU A 398 9.10 -0.54 -14.44
N GLU A 399 8.61 -1.53 -13.69
CA GLU A 399 8.84 -2.95 -13.98
C GLU A 399 8.30 -3.32 -15.37
N TYR A 400 7.05 -2.95 -15.64
CA TYR A 400 6.42 -3.20 -16.93
C TYR A 400 7.17 -2.47 -18.05
N GLU A 401 7.46 -1.17 -17.89
CA GLU A 401 8.15 -0.36 -18.91
C GLU A 401 9.53 -0.92 -19.25
N LYS A 402 10.29 -1.41 -18.26
CA LYS A 402 11.63 -1.96 -18.50
C LYS A 402 11.60 -3.35 -19.13
N LEU A 403 10.62 -4.18 -18.81
CA LEU A 403 10.47 -5.50 -19.40
C LEU A 403 9.87 -5.47 -20.81
N GLU A 404 9.01 -4.52 -21.12
CA GLU A 404 8.22 -4.47 -22.35
C GLU A 404 9.06 -4.48 -23.65
N PRO A 405 10.17 -3.71 -23.77
CA PRO A 405 11.06 -3.79 -24.93
C PRO A 405 11.68 -5.18 -25.16
N HIS A 406 11.64 -6.06 -24.16
CA HIS A 406 12.20 -7.40 -24.17
C HIS A 406 11.13 -8.51 -24.27
N ASP A 407 9.84 -8.16 -24.30
CA ASP A 407 8.75 -9.13 -24.31
C ASP A 407 8.42 -9.66 -25.72
N THR A 408 9.25 -10.59 -26.20
CA THR A 408 9.01 -11.23 -27.51
C THR A 408 7.91 -12.31 -27.49
N HIS A 409 7.37 -12.64 -26.32
CA HIS A 409 6.42 -13.73 -26.14
C HIS A 409 5.03 -13.29 -25.66
N HIS A 410 4.83 -11.99 -25.40
CA HIS A 410 3.61 -11.46 -24.79
C HIS A 410 3.36 -12.11 -23.43
N GLU A 411 4.40 -12.10 -22.60
CA GLU A 411 4.43 -12.67 -21.25
C GLU A 411 4.71 -11.61 -20.15
N ASN A 412 4.80 -10.33 -20.51
CA ASN A 412 4.83 -9.19 -19.61
C ASN A 412 3.43 -8.56 -19.52
N PHE A 413 2.86 -8.53 -18.32
CA PHE A 413 1.47 -8.14 -18.11
C PHE A 413 1.34 -7.11 -17.01
N LEU A 414 0.47 -6.13 -17.19
CA LEU A 414 0.23 -5.06 -16.21
C LEU A 414 -1.23 -4.97 -15.78
N VAL A 415 -1.47 -4.84 -14.48
CA VAL A 415 -2.80 -4.51 -13.93
C VAL A 415 -2.71 -3.27 -13.04
N LEU A 416 -3.38 -2.20 -13.44
CA LEU A 416 -3.50 -0.98 -12.63
C LEU A 416 -4.95 -0.75 -12.24
N GLY A 417 -5.20 -0.48 -10.95
CA GLY A 417 -6.54 -0.13 -10.47
C GLY A 417 -6.51 1.06 -9.52
N PRO A 418 -7.66 1.63 -9.15
CA PRO A 418 -7.74 2.72 -8.19
C PRO A 418 -7.62 2.19 -6.76
N TRP A 419 -6.52 1.51 -6.50
CA TRP A 419 -6.24 0.92 -5.20
C TRP A 419 -5.19 1.72 -4.48
N ARG A 420 -5.36 1.79 -3.15
CA ARG A 420 -4.23 2.01 -2.25
C ARG A 420 -3.35 0.77 -2.16
N HIS A 421 -2.20 0.90 -1.53
CA HIS A 421 -1.22 -0.17 -1.41
C HIS A 421 -1.81 -1.51 -0.96
N GLY A 422 -1.67 -2.55 -1.79
CA GLY A 422 -2.16 -3.91 -1.55
C GLY A 422 -3.69 -4.11 -1.59
N TYR A 423 -4.47 -3.06 -1.88
CA TYR A 423 -5.92 -3.08 -1.69
C TYR A 423 -6.70 -3.80 -2.79
N TRP A 424 -6.06 -4.20 -3.89
CA TRP A 424 -6.60 -5.18 -4.83
C TRP A 424 -6.90 -6.53 -4.17
N SER A 425 -6.27 -6.82 -3.02
CA SER A 425 -6.64 -7.95 -2.18
C SER A 425 -8.03 -7.82 -1.55
N SER A 426 -8.67 -6.65 -1.54
CA SER A 426 -9.99 -6.38 -0.96
C SER A 426 -11.15 -6.79 -1.89
N SER A 427 -12.36 -6.88 -1.33
CA SER A 427 -13.61 -7.02 -2.08
C SER A 427 -14.51 -5.78 -1.99
N SER A 428 -14.00 -4.69 -1.40
CA SER A 428 -14.73 -3.43 -1.31
C SER A 428 -14.93 -2.79 -2.68
N SER A 429 -16.09 -2.16 -2.87
CA SER A 429 -16.37 -1.31 -4.04
C SER A 429 -15.97 0.15 -3.84
N HIS A 430 -15.28 0.48 -2.74
CA HIS A 430 -14.93 1.85 -2.38
C HIS A 430 -13.47 2.01 -1.94
N LEU A 431 -12.96 3.23 -2.07
CA LEU A 431 -11.72 3.68 -1.42
C LEU A 431 -11.92 5.10 -0.86
N GLY A 432 -11.87 5.23 0.46
CA GLY A 432 -12.20 6.51 1.09
C GLY A 432 -13.64 6.92 0.77
N ASN A 433 -13.81 8.08 0.14
CA ASN A 433 -15.11 8.55 -0.34
C ASN A 433 -15.43 8.13 -1.78
N LEU A 434 -14.49 7.51 -2.50
CA LEU A 434 -14.69 7.09 -3.88
C LEU A 434 -15.51 5.80 -3.93
N ASP A 435 -16.58 5.80 -4.71
CA ASP A 435 -17.41 4.63 -5.02
C ASP A 435 -17.18 4.20 -6.47
N TYR A 436 -16.74 2.96 -6.65
CA TYR A 436 -16.53 2.35 -7.97
C TYR A 436 -17.78 1.62 -8.47
N GLY A 437 -18.75 1.37 -7.60
CA GLY A 437 -20.01 0.66 -7.89
C GLY A 437 -19.86 -0.86 -8.01
N GLU A 438 -18.64 -1.38 -8.05
CA GLU A 438 -18.35 -2.81 -8.20
C GLU A 438 -17.10 -3.26 -7.41
N PRO A 439 -17.03 -4.53 -6.99
CA PRO A 439 -15.91 -5.06 -6.20
C PRO A 439 -14.70 -5.37 -7.08
N ILE A 440 -14.07 -4.34 -7.65
CA ILE A 440 -13.02 -4.43 -8.68
C ILE A 440 -11.85 -5.36 -8.31
N GLY A 441 -11.45 -5.42 -7.03
CA GLY A 441 -10.40 -6.34 -6.57
C GLY A 441 -10.80 -7.81 -6.70
N THR A 442 -12.09 -8.13 -6.53
CA THR A 442 -12.61 -9.50 -6.75
C THR A 442 -12.58 -9.88 -8.22
N GLU A 443 -12.93 -8.94 -9.11
CA GLU A 443 -12.87 -9.19 -10.55
C GLU A 443 -11.42 -9.42 -11.01
N PHE A 444 -10.48 -8.57 -10.57
CA PHE A 444 -9.05 -8.78 -10.81
C PHE A 444 -8.58 -10.17 -10.38
N ARG A 445 -8.80 -10.53 -9.10
CA ARG A 445 -8.28 -11.80 -8.57
C ARG A 445 -8.89 -13.01 -9.26
N LYS A 446 -10.18 -12.94 -9.60
CA LYS A 446 -10.92 -14.05 -10.22
C LYS A 446 -10.65 -14.18 -11.71
N GLN A 447 -10.63 -13.08 -12.45
CA GLN A 447 -10.56 -13.13 -13.91
C GLN A 447 -9.14 -13.08 -14.44
N ILE A 448 -8.20 -12.48 -13.70
CA ILE A 448 -6.83 -12.24 -14.14
C ILE A 448 -5.86 -13.06 -13.29
N GLU A 449 -5.70 -12.76 -12.00
CA GLU A 449 -4.65 -13.39 -11.16
C GLU A 449 -4.80 -14.93 -11.07
N ALA A 450 -5.99 -15.41 -10.74
CA ALA A 450 -6.25 -16.85 -10.62
C ALA A 450 -6.05 -17.59 -11.94
N LYS A 451 -6.54 -17.00 -13.04
CA LYS A 451 -6.40 -17.59 -14.38
C LYS A 451 -4.97 -17.56 -14.89
N PHE A 452 -4.22 -16.50 -14.61
CA PHE A 452 -2.79 -16.38 -14.91
C PHE A 452 -2.02 -17.54 -14.28
N PHE A 453 -2.15 -17.74 -12.97
CA PHE A 453 -1.46 -18.84 -12.30
C PHE A 453 -1.98 -20.22 -12.75
N ALA A 454 -3.27 -20.39 -12.98
CA ALA A 454 -3.81 -21.66 -13.49
C ALA A 454 -3.25 -21.98 -14.88
N HIS A 455 -3.11 -20.98 -15.75
CA HIS A 455 -2.55 -21.14 -17.08
C HIS A 455 -1.09 -21.64 -17.02
N TYR A 456 -0.21 -20.88 -16.37
CA TYR A 456 1.22 -21.17 -16.38
C TYR A 456 1.62 -22.34 -15.46
N LEU A 457 0.88 -22.56 -14.37
CA LEU A 457 1.23 -23.58 -13.37
C LEU A 457 0.46 -24.89 -13.50
N LYS A 458 -0.74 -24.88 -14.11
CA LYS A 458 -1.59 -26.07 -14.29
C LYS A 458 -1.83 -26.42 -15.75
N GLY A 459 -1.52 -25.52 -16.68
CA GLY A 459 -1.78 -25.71 -18.11
C GLY A 459 -3.26 -25.57 -18.46
N GLU A 460 -4.02 -24.84 -17.64
CA GLU A 460 -5.44 -24.61 -17.87
C GLU A 460 -5.65 -23.54 -18.96
N PRO A 461 -6.66 -23.69 -19.83
CA PRO A 461 -7.02 -22.65 -20.79
C PRO A 461 -7.76 -21.49 -20.10
N GLY A 462 -7.94 -20.37 -20.79
CA GLY A 462 -8.86 -19.30 -20.38
C GLY A 462 -8.20 -18.04 -19.80
N PHE A 463 -6.87 -17.96 -19.81
CA PHE A 463 -6.15 -16.70 -19.68
C PHE A 463 -6.02 -16.07 -21.08
N ASP A 464 -7.00 -15.25 -21.44
CA ASP A 464 -7.06 -14.47 -22.68
C ASP A 464 -6.88 -12.99 -22.33
N PHE A 465 -5.69 -12.67 -21.82
CA PHE A 465 -5.31 -11.34 -21.41
C PHE A 465 -4.28 -10.83 -22.40
N ALA A 466 -4.57 -9.70 -23.06
CA ALA A 466 -3.74 -9.20 -24.14
C ALA A 466 -2.37 -8.77 -23.62
N ASP A 467 -2.38 -7.86 -22.65
CA ASP A 467 -1.17 -7.27 -22.07
C ASP A 467 -1.55 -6.53 -20.77
N THR A 468 -2.34 -5.45 -20.91
CA THR A 468 -2.64 -4.55 -19.79
C THR A 468 -4.13 -4.45 -19.51
N ALA A 469 -4.50 -4.45 -18.22
CA ALA A 469 -5.81 -4.11 -17.70
C ALA A 469 -5.68 -2.90 -16.78
N SER A 470 -6.44 -1.86 -17.08
CA SER A 470 -6.50 -0.69 -16.23
C SER A 470 -7.96 -0.41 -15.86
N PHE A 471 -8.24 -0.16 -14.59
CA PHE A 471 -9.56 0.35 -14.21
C PHE A 471 -9.57 1.87 -14.34
N GLN A 472 -10.20 2.36 -15.40
CA GLN A 472 -10.26 3.77 -15.75
C GLN A 472 -11.15 4.53 -14.76
N THR A 473 -10.49 5.30 -13.89
CA THR A 473 -11.14 6.16 -12.89
C THR A 473 -11.97 7.27 -13.54
N GLY A 474 -12.98 7.78 -12.82
CA GLY A 474 -13.97 8.72 -13.37
C GLY A 474 -14.98 8.04 -14.30
N SER A 475 -14.51 7.15 -15.20
CA SER A 475 -15.39 6.28 -15.99
C SER A 475 -16.00 5.13 -15.16
N ASN A 476 -15.24 4.66 -14.17
CA ASN A 476 -15.46 3.43 -13.40
C ASN A 476 -15.67 2.20 -14.29
N THR A 477 -14.75 1.99 -15.24
CA THR A 477 -14.80 0.83 -16.13
C THR A 477 -13.43 0.20 -16.33
N TRP A 478 -13.38 -1.14 -16.34
CA TRP A 478 -12.19 -1.86 -16.79
C TRP A 478 -11.94 -1.61 -18.29
N LYS A 479 -10.69 -1.25 -18.59
CA LYS A 479 -10.13 -1.10 -19.94
C LYS A 479 -9.04 -2.14 -20.13
N TYR A 480 -8.93 -2.62 -21.36
CA TYR A 480 -7.92 -3.58 -21.76
C TYR A 480 -7.14 -2.99 -22.92
N TYR A 481 -5.83 -2.98 -22.80
CA TYR A 481 -4.92 -2.38 -23.76
C TYR A 481 -3.92 -3.42 -24.25
N ALA A 482 -3.47 -3.26 -25.50
CA ALA A 482 -2.49 -4.14 -26.13
C ALA A 482 -1.03 -3.76 -25.80
N HIS A 483 -0.85 -2.63 -25.12
CA HIS A 483 0.36 -2.10 -24.50
C HIS A 483 -0.06 -0.88 -23.68
N PHE A 484 0.74 -0.48 -22.71
CA PHE A 484 0.47 0.70 -21.89
C PHE A 484 1.70 1.63 -21.84
N PRO A 485 1.53 2.95 -22.02
CA PRO A 485 0.32 3.65 -22.43
C PRO A 485 -0.19 3.25 -23.83
N PRO A 486 -1.50 3.39 -24.14
CA PRO A 486 -2.04 3.04 -25.45
C PRO A 486 -1.49 3.95 -26.57
N ALA A 487 -1.29 3.41 -27.78
CA ALA A 487 -0.78 4.15 -28.94
C ALA A 487 -1.62 5.38 -29.34
N GLU A 488 -2.90 5.40 -28.99
CA GLU A 488 -3.78 6.54 -29.23
C GLU A 488 -3.52 7.72 -28.28
N SER A 489 -2.83 7.48 -27.16
CA SER A 489 -2.48 8.51 -26.18
C SER A 489 -1.54 9.55 -26.77
N ARG A 490 -1.86 10.83 -26.55
CA ARG A 490 -1.12 11.96 -27.12
C ARG A 490 -0.66 12.91 -26.03
N PRO A 491 0.66 12.99 -25.75
CA PRO A 491 1.23 14.04 -24.92
C PRO A 491 0.80 15.42 -25.47
N THR A 492 0.12 16.19 -24.64
CA THR A 492 -0.45 17.50 -24.99
C THR A 492 -0.20 18.48 -23.86
N SER A 493 0.43 19.61 -24.14
CA SER A 493 0.70 20.63 -23.13
C SER A 493 -0.58 21.31 -22.63
N LEU A 494 -0.75 21.30 -21.30
CA LEU A 494 -1.75 22.04 -20.55
C LEU A 494 -1.05 23.15 -19.77
N HIS A 495 -1.02 24.35 -20.34
CA HIS A 495 -0.20 25.47 -19.87
C HIS A 495 -0.75 26.16 -18.62
N LEU A 496 0.15 26.48 -17.69
CA LEU A 496 -0.13 27.22 -16.46
C LEU A 496 -0.16 28.73 -16.74
N ALA A 497 -1.24 29.19 -17.37
CA ALA A 497 -1.40 30.57 -17.81
C ALA A 497 -1.64 31.57 -16.64
N GLY A 498 -1.58 32.86 -16.98
CA GLY A 498 -1.81 33.94 -16.02
C GLY A 498 -3.21 33.93 -15.40
N ALA A 499 -3.34 34.57 -14.23
CA ALA A 499 -4.58 34.65 -13.44
C ALA A 499 -5.11 33.30 -12.90
N GLY A 500 -4.24 32.29 -12.75
CA GLY A 500 -4.61 30.99 -12.18
C GLY A 500 -5.46 30.14 -13.14
N MET A 501 -5.20 30.26 -14.45
CA MET A 501 -5.94 29.54 -15.48
C MET A 501 -5.07 28.47 -16.12
N LEU A 502 -5.64 27.31 -16.43
CA LEU A 502 -5.05 26.34 -17.35
C LEU A 502 -5.48 26.66 -18.78
N SER A 503 -4.62 26.39 -19.76
CA SER A 503 -4.89 26.66 -21.19
C SER A 503 -4.26 25.61 -22.10
N TRP A 504 -5.01 25.17 -23.11
CA TRP A 504 -4.49 24.32 -24.21
C TRP A 504 -3.65 25.07 -25.24
N ASN A 505 -3.61 26.39 -25.15
CA ASN A 505 -2.82 27.24 -26.04
C ASN A 505 -1.73 27.94 -25.24
N ALA A 506 -0.50 27.82 -25.71
CA ALA A 506 0.64 28.56 -25.17
C ALA A 506 0.36 30.08 -25.17
N SER A 507 0.73 30.74 -24.08
CA SER A 507 0.60 32.20 -23.97
C SER A 507 1.86 32.89 -24.46
N THR A 508 1.71 33.89 -25.33
CA THR A 508 2.82 34.79 -25.65
C THR A 508 3.03 35.88 -24.59
N ALA A 509 2.04 36.11 -23.72
CA ALA A 509 2.11 37.10 -22.66
C ALA A 509 2.83 36.51 -21.44
N GLN A 510 3.82 37.23 -20.93
CA GLN A 510 4.54 36.84 -19.73
C GLN A 510 3.64 37.00 -18.50
N ALA A 511 3.55 35.94 -17.70
CA ALA A 511 2.84 35.90 -16.44
C ALA A 511 3.67 35.16 -15.38
N THR A 512 3.38 35.42 -14.11
CA THR A 512 4.01 34.73 -12.98
C THR A 512 3.00 34.45 -11.89
N ALA A 513 3.17 33.33 -11.18
CA ALA A 513 2.53 33.08 -9.90
C ALA A 513 3.62 32.94 -8.83
N SER A 514 3.49 33.67 -7.71
CA SER A 514 4.49 33.64 -6.64
C SER A 514 3.83 33.33 -5.30
N TYR A 515 4.52 32.54 -4.49
CA TYR A 515 4.11 32.22 -3.12
C TYR A 515 5.34 32.19 -2.20
N VAL A 516 5.14 32.40 -0.90
CA VAL A 516 6.21 32.28 0.10
C VAL A 516 6.08 30.93 0.76
N SER A 517 7.11 30.10 0.61
CA SER A 517 7.22 28.82 1.32
C SER A 517 8.02 29.04 2.60
N ASP A 518 7.43 28.68 3.74
CA ASP A 518 8.01 28.84 5.08
C ASP A 518 8.19 27.48 5.74
N PRO A 519 9.42 26.96 5.89
CA PRO A 519 9.65 25.68 6.55
C PRO A 519 9.21 25.62 8.03
N SER A 520 8.84 26.74 8.66
CA SER A 520 8.26 26.77 10.00
C SER A 520 6.73 26.57 10.04
N ASP A 521 6.05 26.73 8.91
CA ASP A 521 4.63 26.44 8.70
C ASP A 521 4.45 25.62 7.40
N PRO A 522 4.98 24.38 7.36
CA PRO A 522 4.93 23.57 6.15
C PRO A 522 3.50 23.10 5.86
N VAL A 523 3.17 22.94 4.58
CA VAL A 523 1.87 22.43 4.13
C VAL A 523 1.70 20.97 4.58
N PRO A 524 0.66 20.65 5.36
CA PRO A 524 0.41 19.27 5.78
C PRO A 524 0.00 18.39 4.58
N TYR A 525 0.50 17.16 4.51
CA TYR A 525 0.15 16.24 3.41
C TYR A 525 -1.25 15.62 3.52
N ARG A 526 -1.80 15.62 4.73
CA ARG A 526 -3.14 15.11 5.08
C ARG A 526 -3.68 15.85 6.31
N HIS A 527 -4.95 15.65 6.65
CA HIS A 527 -5.53 16.29 7.84
C HIS A 527 -4.75 15.95 9.13
N ARG A 528 -4.55 16.98 9.95
CA ARG A 528 -3.98 16.85 11.31
C ARG A 528 -5.07 16.45 12.32
N PRO A 529 -4.75 15.68 13.38
CA PRO A 529 -3.43 15.16 13.71
C PRO A 529 -3.01 13.95 12.86
N ILE A 530 -1.70 13.75 12.71
CA ILE A 530 -1.07 12.73 11.87
C ILE A 530 -0.58 11.58 12.76
N GLN A 531 -1.12 10.38 12.57
CA GLN A 531 -0.74 9.20 13.35
C GLN A 531 0.56 8.56 12.82
N PRO A 532 1.24 7.69 13.62
CA PRO A 532 2.27 6.80 13.09
C PRO A 532 1.77 6.03 11.87
N THR A 533 2.64 5.81 10.90
CA THR A 533 2.33 5.30 9.55
C THR A 533 1.45 4.05 9.62
N TYR A 534 1.88 3.05 10.39
CA TYR A 534 1.16 1.78 10.60
C TYR A 534 0.47 1.68 11.96
N GLY A 535 0.21 2.81 12.63
CA GLY A 535 -0.49 2.85 13.90
C GLY A 535 -1.98 2.51 13.74
N THR A 536 -2.60 1.99 14.80
CA THR A 536 -4.05 1.73 14.85
C THR A 536 -4.81 3.04 14.57
N GLY A 537 -5.73 3.00 13.60
CA GLY A 537 -6.53 4.17 13.21
C GLY A 537 -5.82 5.18 12.30
N SER A 538 -4.59 4.90 11.86
CA SER A 538 -3.85 5.74 10.92
C SER A 538 -4.61 5.95 9.62
N GLN A 539 -4.68 7.21 9.17
CA GLN A 539 -5.24 7.56 7.85
C GLN A 539 -4.19 7.47 6.72
N TRP A 540 -3.09 6.73 6.92
CA TRP A 540 -1.97 6.64 5.95
C TRP A 540 -2.47 6.05 4.65
N TYR A 541 -3.21 4.97 4.79
CA TYR A 541 -3.75 4.21 3.70
C TYR A 541 -4.58 4.98 2.67
N ASN A 542 -5.24 6.08 3.04
CA ASN A 542 -6.21 6.76 2.17
C ASN A 542 -5.81 8.19 1.80
N TRP A 543 -4.59 8.62 2.14
CA TRP A 543 -4.23 10.04 2.06
C TRP A 543 -4.22 10.59 0.63
N LEU A 544 -3.86 9.77 -0.37
CA LEU A 544 -3.92 10.15 -1.80
C LEU A 544 -5.35 10.36 -2.30
N THR A 545 -6.33 9.77 -1.63
CA THR A 545 -7.76 9.94 -1.94
C THR A 545 -8.45 10.90 -0.97
N GLU A 546 -7.71 11.79 -0.31
CA GLU A 546 -8.27 12.80 0.59
C GLU A 546 -8.52 14.13 -0.15
N ASP A 547 -9.61 14.82 0.20
CA ASP A 547 -9.98 16.11 -0.39
C ASP A 547 -8.87 17.13 -0.16
N GLN A 548 -8.30 17.68 -1.22
CA GLN A 548 -7.26 18.72 -1.12
C GLN A 548 -7.80 20.08 -0.70
N GLY A 549 -9.12 20.28 -0.65
CA GLY A 549 -9.74 21.56 -0.29
C GLY A 549 -9.28 22.15 1.05
N PHE A 550 -8.78 21.33 1.98
CA PHE A 550 -8.22 21.80 3.25
C PHE A 550 -6.90 22.58 3.12
N VAL A 551 -6.15 22.40 2.02
CA VAL A 551 -4.88 23.11 1.76
C VAL A 551 -4.97 24.12 0.60
N THR A 552 -5.90 23.96 -0.34
CA THR A 552 -6.05 24.83 -1.52
C THR A 552 -6.19 26.32 -1.20
N GLY A 553 -6.75 26.65 -0.03
CA GLY A 553 -6.92 28.04 0.42
C GLY A 553 -5.68 28.67 1.06
N ARG A 554 -4.59 27.91 1.26
CA ARG A 554 -3.36 28.44 1.86
C ARG A 554 -2.63 29.39 0.90
N LYS A 555 -1.82 30.29 1.46
CA LYS A 555 -1.09 31.31 0.68
C LYS A 555 0.24 30.81 0.10
N ASP A 556 0.67 29.64 0.53
CA ASP A 556 1.88 28.93 0.10
C ASP A 556 1.57 27.78 -0.86
N VAL A 557 0.37 27.79 -1.47
CA VAL A 557 -0.09 26.89 -2.53
C VAL A 557 -0.58 27.74 -3.71
N ALA A 558 -0.02 27.52 -4.89
CA ALA A 558 -0.47 28.14 -6.14
C ALA A 558 -1.43 27.21 -6.89
N VAL A 559 -2.47 27.78 -7.51
CA VAL A 559 -3.58 27.02 -8.10
C VAL A 559 -3.90 27.52 -9.50
N TRP A 560 -4.06 26.58 -10.44
CA TRP A 560 -4.55 26.83 -11.80
C TRP A 560 -5.73 25.95 -12.13
N LYS A 561 -6.72 26.47 -12.88
CA LYS A 561 -7.94 25.73 -13.22
C LYS A 561 -8.31 25.88 -14.68
N LEU A 562 -8.83 24.81 -15.29
CA LEU A 562 -9.67 24.94 -16.47
C LEU A 562 -11.04 25.51 -16.07
N PRO A 563 -11.79 26.11 -17.01
CA PRO A 563 -13.24 26.28 -16.84
C PRO A 563 -13.91 24.92 -16.59
N VAL A 564 -15.11 24.94 -16.01
CA VAL A 564 -15.96 23.75 -15.87
C VAL A 564 -16.07 23.03 -17.22
N LEU A 565 -15.74 21.75 -17.23
CA LEU A 565 -15.72 20.93 -18.42
C LEU A 565 -17.13 20.79 -19.00
N THR A 566 -17.25 20.95 -20.32
CA THR A 566 -18.52 20.78 -21.04
C THR A 566 -18.66 19.39 -21.67
N HIS A 567 -17.58 18.62 -21.70
CA HIS A 567 -17.48 17.26 -22.22
C HIS A 567 -16.42 16.51 -21.41
N ASP A 568 -16.52 15.18 -21.42
CA ASP A 568 -15.54 14.32 -20.77
C ASP A 568 -14.16 14.48 -21.42
N LEU A 569 -13.12 14.50 -20.59
CA LEU A 569 -11.72 14.56 -21.00
C LEU A 569 -11.00 13.34 -20.42
N THR A 570 -10.41 12.51 -21.28
CA THR A 570 -9.77 11.26 -20.88
C THR A 570 -8.26 11.38 -20.98
N PHE A 571 -7.56 11.09 -19.89
CA PHE A 571 -6.10 10.99 -19.82
C PHE A 571 -5.72 9.52 -19.56
N THR A 572 -4.92 8.93 -20.44
CA THR A 572 -4.42 7.56 -20.29
C THR A 572 -2.93 7.49 -20.67
N GLY A 573 -2.05 7.34 -19.69
CA GLY A 573 -0.59 7.32 -19.84
C GLY A 573 0.11 8.30 -18.90
N GLU A 574 1.32 8.72 -19.29
CA GLU A 574 2.20 9.50 -18.42
C GLU A 574 1.78 10.97 -18.34
N VAL A 575 1.76 11.52 -17.12
CA VAL A 575 1.66 12.97 -16.89
C VAL A 575 3.04 13.49 -16.52
N VAL A 576 3.57 14.46 -17.27
CA VAL A 576 4.89 15.07 -16.99
C VAL A 576 4.69 16.51 -16.57
N ALA A 577 5.29 16.91 -15.44
CA ALA A 577 5.40 18.31 -15.07
C ALA A 577 6.60 18.94 -15.78
N ASP A 578 6.40 20.06 -16.48
CA ASP A 578 7.45 20.88 -17.09
C ASP A 578 7.32 22.32 -16.58
N ILE A 579 7.97 22.59 -15.44
CA ILE A 579 7.73 23.80 -14.65
C ILE A 579 8.97 24.68 -14.64
N PHE A 580 8.84 25.89 -15.17
CA PHE A 580 9.87 26.93 -15.07
C PHE A 580 9.66 27.73 -13.79
N ALA A 581 10.61 27.63 -12.85
CA ALA A 581 10.51 28.25 -11.55
C ALA A 581 11.82 28.89 -11.08
N SER A 582 11.71 29.92 -10.22
CA SER A 582 12.83 30.48 -9.47
C SER A 582 12.51 30.52 -7.98
N THR A 583 13.57 30.51 -7.16
CA THR A 583 13.48 30.65 -5.70
C THR A 583 14.37 31.79 -5.23
N THR A 584 13.99 32.51 -4.18
CA THR A 584 14.91 33.44 -3.49
C THR A 584 15.91 32.71 -2.58
N GLY A 585 15.68 31.42 -2.33
CA GLY A 585 16.59 30.53 -1.61
C GLY A 585 17.69 29.96 -2.51
N SER A 586 18.43 28.99 -1.99
CA SER A 586 19.46 28.25 -2.74
C SER A 586 19.21 26.74 -2.83
N ASP A 587 18.03 26.31 -2.39
CA ASP A 587 17.46 24.97 -2.55
C ASP A 587 15.91 25.14 -2.47
N ASN A 588 15.13 24.19 -2.98
CA ASN A 588 13.68 24.09 -2.74
C ASN A 588 13.17 22.72 -3.17
N ASP A 589 12.05 22.29 -2.61
CA ASP A 589 11.26 21.20 -3.18
C ASP A 589 10.13 21.79 -4.05
N MET A 590 9.69 21.03 -5.04
CA MET A 590 8.60 21.36 -5.95
C MET A 590 7.59 20.21 -5.94
N VAL A 591 6.43 20.44 -5.34
CA VAL A 591 5.32 19.48 -5.33
C VAL A 591 4.32 19.94 -6.38
N VAL A 592 3.95 19.05 -7.29
CA VAL A 592 2.96 19.31 -8.34
C VAL A 592 1.85 18.27 -8.20
N LYS A 593 0.60 18.72 -8.20
CA LYS A 593 -0.58 17.85 -8.16
C LYS A 593 -1.51 18.16 -9.33
N LEU A 594 -1.94 17.13 -10.04
CA LEU A 594 -3.09 17.18 -10.95
C LEU A 594 -4.32 16.69 -10.19
N ILE A 595 -5.39 17.47 -10.22
CA ILE A 595 -6.58 17.25 -9.40
C ILE A 595 -7.84 17.28 -10.26
N ASP A 596 -8.72 16.32 -10.01
CA ASP A 596 -10.10 16.33 -10.46
C ASP A 596 -10.99 16.98 -9.38
N GLN A 597 -11.50 18.18 -9.66
CA GLN A 597 -12.46 18.85 -8.79
C GLN A 597 -13.89 18.50 -9.22
N TYR A 598 -14.60 17.82 -8.33
CA TYR A 598 -15.99 17.41 -8.50
C TYR A 598 -16.96 18.62 -8.52
N PRO A 599 -18.17 18.46 -9.08
CA PRO A 599 -19.17 19.51 -9.14
C PRO A 599 -19.60 20.00 -7.74
N ALA A 600 -19.87 21.29 -7.59
CA ALA A 600 -20.35 21.85 -6.33
C ALA A 600 -21.75 21.33 -5.92
N ASP A 601 -22.51 20.82 -6.89
CA ASP A 601 -23.85 20.26 -6.74
C ASP A 601 -23.89 18.73 -6.91
N ASP A 602 -22.75 18.05 -6.69
CA ASP A 602 -22.67 16.59 -6.72
C ASP A 602 -23.81 15.92 -5.90
N PRO A 603 -24.44 14.86 -6.45
CA PRO A 603 -25.51 14.14 -5.76
C PRO A 603 -25.06 13.54 -4.41
N ASP A 604 -23.82 13.07 -4.28
CA ASP A 604 -23.26 12.68 -2.99
C ASP A 604 -22.79 13.95 -2.25
N PRO A 605 -23.39 14.31 -1.09
CA PRO A 605 -22.95 15.45 -0.31
C PRO A 605 -21.47 15.43 0.09
N LYS A 606 -20.84 14.24 0.17
CA LYS A 606 -19.42 14.08 0.48
C LYS A 606 -18.50 14.49 -0.67
N MET A 607 -19.01 14.42 -1.90
CA MET A 607 -18.24 14.68 -3.12
C MET A 607 -18.43 16.10 -3.68
N ARG A 608 -19.30 16.91 -3.07
CA ARG A 608 -19.57 18.28 -3.52
C ARG A 608 -18.33 19.17 -3.46
N GLY A 609 -17.80 19.54 -4.62
CA GLY A 609 -16.58 20.35 -4.72
C GLY A 609 -15.31 19.64 -4.27
N TYR A 610 -15.36 18.31 -4.11
CA TYR A 610 -14.24 17.47 -3.66
C TYR A 610 -13.07 17.58 -4.63
N GLN A 611 -11.85 17.71 -4.10
CA GLN A 611 -10.63 17.91 -4.87
C GLN A 611 -9.77 16.65 -4.77
N LEU A 612 -9.99 15.70 -5.68
CA LEU A 612 -9.32 14.41 -5.72
C LEU A 612 -7.97 14.54 -6.44
N ILE A 613 -6.87 14.18 -5.78
CA ILE A 613 -5.59 14.00 -6.47
C ILE A 613 -5.74 12.87 -7.49
N THR A 614 -5.30 13.12 -8.72
CA THR A 614 -5.23 12.13 -9.79
C THR A 614 -3.80 11.69 -10.04
N ASN A 615 -2.87 12.66 -10.10
CA ASN A 615 -1.43 12.45 -10.08
C ASN A 615 -0.80 13.47 -9.13
N ALA A 616 0.28 13.09 -8.45
CA ALA A 616 1.09 14.05 -7.73
C ALA A 616 2.50 13.51 -7.52
N GLU A 617 3.47 14.41 -7.56
CA GLU A 617 4.85 14.07 -7.22
C GLU A 617 5.61 15.29 -6.67
N ILE A 618 6.69 15.03 -5.93
CA ILE A 618 7.64 15.98 -5.41
C ILE A 618 8.99 15.82 -6.12
N PHE A 619 9.64 16.94 -6.40
CA PHE A 619 11.00 16.99 -6.91
C PHE A 619 11.89 17.85 -6.02
N ARG A 620 13.07 17.36 -5.65
CA ARG A 620 14.02 18.10 -4.83
C ARG A 620 15.06 18.85 -5.68
N GLY A 621 14.95 20.18 -5.70
CA GLY A 621 15.60 21.07 -6.67
C GLY A 621 17.12 21.00 -6.73
N ARG A 622 17.81 20.64 -5.64
CA ARG A 622 19.26 20.39 -5.65
C ARG A 622 19.72 19.32 -6.66
N TYR A 623 18.81 18.49 -7.19
CA TYR A 623 19.09 17.40 -8.11
C TYR A 623 18.74 17.70 -9.58
N LEU A 624 18.41 18.95 -9.93
CA LEU A 624 18.09 19.34 -11.31
C LEU A 624 19.21 19.06 -12.33
N SER A 625 20.45 19.01 -11.88
CA SER A 625 21.61 18.71 -12.74
C SER A 625 22.04 17.24 -12.72
N GLY A 626 21.32 16.38 -12.00
CA GLY A 626 21.67 14.98 -11.74
C GLY A 626 21.39 14.57 -10.29
N PHE A 627 20.96 13.33 -10.10
CA PHE A 627 20.57 12.78 -8.78
C PHE A 627 21.76 12.33 -7.92
N ASP A 628 22.90 12.02 -8.53
CA ASP A 628 24.11 11.53 -7.85
C ASP A 628 24.88 12.65 -7.13
N HIS A 629 24.72 13.90 -7.56
CA HIS A 629 25.39 15.07 -7.00
C HIS A 629 24.43 16.24 -6.78
N ALA A 630 24.25 16.62 -5.52
CA ALA A 630 23.49 17.81 -5.16
C ALA A 630 24.22 19.11 -5.50
N ASN A 631 23.52 20.06 -6.13
CA ASN A 631 24.02 21.39 -6.45
C ASN A 631 23.11 22.49 -5.87
N ALA A 632 23.72 23.60 -5.44
CA ALA A 632 22.97 24.75 -4.98
C ALA A 632 22.25 25.44 -6.15
N LEU A 633 20.99 25.82 -5.95
CA LEU A 633 20.30 26.73 -6.85
C LEU A 633 20.85 28.14 -6.67
N THR A 634 20.96 28.87 -7.78
CA THR A 634 21.33 30.29 -7.74
C THR A 634 20.07 31.12 -7.50
N PRO A 635 19.99 31.90 -6.39
CA PRO A 635 18.81 32.70 -6.07
C PRO A 635 18.35 33.58 -7.24
N GLY A 636 17.05 33.55 -7.56
CA GLY A 636 16.42 34.32 -8.63
C GLY A 636 16.70 33.83 -10.05
N THR A 637 17.47 32.75 -10.23
CA THR A 637 17.65 32.09 -11.54
C THR A 637 16.44 31.22 -11.85
N ILE A 638 15.97 31.26 -13.10
CA ILE A 638 14.90 30.40 -13.59
C ILE A 638 15.50 29.04 -13.93
N TYR A 639 14.95 27.99 -13.34
CA TYR A 639 15.28 26.60 -13.60
C TYR A 639 14.04 25.88 -14.15
N GLU A 640 14.28 24.88 -14.99
CA GLU A 640 13.26 23.96 -15.51
C GLU A 640 13.21 22.74 -14.60
N TYR A 641 12.03 22.44 -14.06
CA TYR A 641 11.72 21.22 -13.31
C TYR A 641 10.90 20.32 -14.23
N LYS A 642 11.56 19.34 -14.85
CA LYS A 642 10.92 18.38 -15.74
C LYS A 642 10.96 16.98 -15.16
N PHE A 643 9.81 16.45 -14.73
CA PHE A 643 9.72 15.14 -14.07
C PHE A 643 8.33 14.52 -14.19
N SER A 644 8.30 13.18 -14.16
CA SER A 644 7.06 12.40 -14.23
C SER A 644 6.23 12.56 -12.96
N LEU A 645 4.90 12.64 -13.13
CA LEU A 645 3.89 12.49 -12.08
C LEU A 645 3.23 11.10 -12.14
N HIS A 646 3.87 10.14 -12.83
CA HIS A 646 3.44 8.76 -13.08
C HIS A 646 2.29 8.63 -14.09
N ASP A 647 2.05 7.41 -14.53
CA ASP A 647 0.93 7.10 -15.41
C ASP A 647 -0.41 7.18 -14.70
N ILE A 648 -1.46 7.50 -15.47
CA ILE A 648 -2.84 7.48 -15.05
C ILE A 648 -3.76 6.86 -16.11
N ASP A 649 -4.93 6.39 -15.71
CA ASP A 649 -6.08 6.18 -16.59
C ASP A 649 -7.35 6.76 -15.94
N HIS A 650 -7.72 7.96 -16.36
CA HIS A 650 -8.76 8.77 -15.71
C HIS A 650 -9.61 9.56 -16.72
N VAL A 651 -10.90 9.68 -16.42
CA VAL A 651 -11.83 10.55 -17.13
C VAL A 651 -12.30 11.68 -16.22
N PHE A 652 -11.84 12.89 -16.51
CA PHE A 652 -12.44 14.10 -15.96
C PHE A 652 -13.79 14.31 -16.61
N ARG A 653 -14.87 14.15 -15.83
CA ARG A 653 -16.25 14.18 -16.37
C ARG A 653 -16.71 15.59 -16.72
N ALA A 654 -17.66 15.69 -17.64
CA ALA A 654 -18.40 16.94 -17.85
C ALA A 654 -19.00 17.44 -16.51
N GLY A 655 -18.86 18.73 -16.23
CA GLY A 655 -19.23 19.34 -14.94
C GLY A 655 -18.09 19.42 -13.92
N HIS A 656 -17.02 18.64 -14.10
CA HIS A 656 -15.83 18.72 -13.26
C HIS A 656 -14.89 19.86 -13.69
N ILE A 657 -13.85 20.10 -12.91
CA ILE A 657 -12.78 21.06 -13.19
C ILE A 657 -11.43 20.35 -13.07
N VAL A 658 -10.62 20.41 -14.13
CA VAL A 658 -9.19 20.05 -14.04
C VAL A 658 -8.45 21.17 -13.30
N MET A 659 -7.70 20.80 -12.27
CA MET A 659 -6.95 21.72 -11.43
C MET A 659 -5.49 21.27 -11.29
N VAL A 660 -4.58 22.24 -11.21
CA VAL A 660 -3.17 22.01 -10.86
C VAL A 660 -2.85 22.79 -9.59
N GLU A 661 -2.25 22.12 -8.61
CA GLU A 661 -1.68 22.74 -7.41
C GLU A 661 -0.16 22.64 -7.43
N ILE A 662 0.53 23.72 -7.04
CA ILE A 662 1.98 23.73 -6.82
C ILE A 662 2.29 24.29 -5.43
N GLN A 663 3.13 23.56 -4.68
CA GLN A 663 3.60 23.94 -3.34
C GLN A 663 5.06 23.48 -3.14
N SER A 664 5.70 23.86 -2.03
CA SER A 664 7.13 23.55 -1.78
C SER A 664 7.41 22.80 -0.47
N THR A 665 6.38 22.32 0.20
CA THR A 665 6.48 21.39 1.34
C THR A 665 5.32 20.40 1.29
N TRP A 666 5.50 19.19 1.83
CA TRP A 666 4.44 18.18 1.90
C TRP A 666 4.63 17.31 3.15
N PHE A 667 4.37 17.92 4.30
CA PHE A 667 4.95 17.54 5.58
C PHE A 667 3.93 16.83 6.48
N PRO A 668 4.34 15.92 7.39
CA PRO A 668 5.67 15.32 7.55
C PRO A 668 5.90 14.07 6.70
N LEU A 669 5.11 13.85 5.64
CA LEU A 669 5.42 12.74 4.71
C LEU A 669 6.84 12.92 4.19
N TYR A 670 7.15 14.08 3.61
CA TYR A 670 8.51 14.43 3.20
C TYR A 670 9.19 15.34 4.23
N ASP A 671 10.51 15.15 4.42
CA ASP A 671 11.30 16.07 5.23
C ASP A 671 11.34 17.46 4.60
N ARG A 672 11.40 18.49 5.44
CA ARG A 672 11.43 19.88 4.95
C ARG A 672 12.75 20.16 4.24
N ASN A 673 12.69 20.64 3.00
CA ASN A 673 13.81 21.34 2.40
C ASN A 673 14.10 22.63 3.21
N PRO A 674 15.35 22.88 3.65
CA PRO A 674 15.70 24.09 4.38
C PRO A 674 15.55 25.38 3.55
N GLN A 675 15.45 25.25 2.23
CA GLN A 675 15.48 26.31 1.23
C GLN A 675 16.79 27.11 1.19
N THR A 676 17.77 26.64 1.95
CA THR A 676 19.18 26.99 1.82
C THR A 676 19.96 25.73 1.52
N PHE A 677 20.88 25.82 0.57
CA PHE A 677 21.73 24.70 0.25
C PHE A 677 22.63 24.35 1.43
N VAL A 678 22.42 23.15 1.95
CA VAL A 678 23.32 22.48 2.90
C VAL A 678 23.87 21.20 2.27
N PRO A 679 25.08 20.75 2.65
CA PRO A 679 25.66 19.53 2.10
C PRO A 679 24.77 18.29 2.24
N ASN A 680 23.99 18.20 3.32
CA ASN A 680 23.07 17.10 3.58
C ASN A 680 21.87 17.59 4.40
N ILE A 681 20.67 17.54 3.81
CA ILE A 681 19.41 18.01 4.43
C ILE A 681 19.08 17.20 5.69
N MET A 682 19.43 15.91 5.73
CA MET A 682 19.20 15.05 6.90
C MET A 682 19.89 15.59 8.15
N ASN A 683 20.93 16.41 7.98
CA ASN A 683 21.73 17.03 9.05
C ASN A 683 21.50 18.55 9.17
N ALA A 684 20.47 19.09 8.53
CA ALA A 684 20.15 20.51 8.59
C ALA A 684 19.97 21.00 10.04
N LYS A 685 20.48 22.20 10.30
CA LYS A 685 20.41 22.87 11.60
C LYS A 685 19.21 23.83 11.62
N PRO A 686 18.72 24.23 12.81
CA PRO A 686 17.61 25.17 12.92
C PRO A 686 17.79 26.45 12.08
N ASP A 687 18.98 27.05 12.06
CA ASP A 687 19.27 28.30 11.34
C ASP A 687 19.37 28.13 9.81
N ASP A 688 19.40 26.89 9.30
CA ASP A 688 19.43 26.60 7.86
C ASP A 688 18.03 26.74 7.25
N TYR A 689 16.97 26.51 8.02
CA TYR A 689 15.58 26.63 7.56
C TYR A 689 15.19 28.10 7.42
N LYS A 690 15.03 28.56 6.17
CA LYS A 690 14.65 29.95 5.87
C LYS A 690 13.47 29.96 4.92
N SER A 691 12.57 30.92 5.08
CA SER A 691 11.53 31.16 4.10
C SER A 691 12.12 31.63 2.77
N ALA A 692 11.44 31.30 1.68
CA ALA A 692 11.83 31.65 0.32
C ALA A 692 10.57 31.92 -0.50
N THR A 693 10.66 32.92 -1.39
CA THR A 693 9.63 33.16 -2.39
C THR A 693 9.93 32.27 -3.59
N ILE A 694 8.96 31.46 -3.97
CA ILE A 694 8.97 30.67 -5.20
C ILE A 694 8.17 31.43 -6.24
N THR A 695 8.62 31.44 -7.49
CA THR A 695 7.93 32.08 -8.61
C THR A 695 7.91 31.15 -9.81
N ILE A 696 6.70 30.82 -10.26
CA ILE A 696 6.42 30.00 -11.44
C ILE A 696 6.20 30.94 -12.63
N TYR A 697 6.77 30.62 -13.78
CA TYR A 697 6.75 31.45 -14.98
C TYR A 697 5.88 30.84 -16.08
N SER A 698 5.12 31.69 -16.78
CA SER A 698 4.51 31.35 -18.07
C SER A 698 4.82 32.46 -19.09
N GLY A 699 5.05 32.06 -20.34
CA GLY A 699 5.35 32.97 -21.43
C GLY A 699 6.34 32.38 -22.44
N ARG A 700 6.60 33.13 -23.51
CA ARG A 700 7.26 32.62 -24.73
C ARG A 700 8.58 31.86 -24.55
N SER A 701 9.39 32.20 -23.54
CA SER A 701 10.70 31.58 -23.32
C SER A 701 10.74 30.61 -22.13
N HIS A 702 9.72 30.63 -21.29
CA HIS A 702 9.61 29.85 -20.04
C HIS A 702 8.11 29.64 -19.81
N ASP A 703 7.53 28.64 -20.48
CA ASP A 703 6.11 28.35 -20.41
C ASP A 703 5.91 27.11 -19.56
N SER A 704 5.51 27.28 -18.29
CA SER A 704 5.24 26.11 -17.45
C SER A 704 3.98 25.40 -17.92
N ASP A 705 4.02 24.09 -18.06
CA ASP A 705 2.88 23.25 -18.42
C ASP A 705 2.93 21.87 -17.78
N LEU A 706 1.81 21.17 -17.86
CA LEU A 706 1.80 19.72 -17.72
C LEU A 706 1.64 19.10 -19.11
N GLU A 707 2.55 18.22 -19.51
CA GLU A 707 2.32 17.35 -20.66
C GLU A 707 1.36 16.25 -20.20
N VAL A 708 0.10 16.30 -20.69
CA VAL A 708 -0.95 15.36 -20.30
C VAL A 708 -1.28 14.37 -21.44
N PRO A 709 -1.61 13.10 -21.13
CA PRO A 709 -1.73 12.01 -22.10
C PRO A 709 -3.15 11.92 -22.66
N VAL A 710 -3.53 12.90 -23.49
CA VAL A 710 -4.91 13.06 -23.97
C VAL A 710 -5.29 11.93 -24.93
N MET A 711 -6.36 11.22 -24.59
CA MET A 711 -6.99 10.26 -25.50
C MET A 711 -7.90 10.97 -26.51
N PRO A 712 -7.98 10.52 -27.77
CA PRO A 712 -8.95 11.03 -28.73
C PRO A 712 -10.38 10.87 -28.20
N ALA A 713 -11.24 11.86 -28.46
CA ALA A 713 -12.65 11.72 -28.16
C ALA A 713 -13.23 10.49 -28.91
N PRO A 714 -14.06 9.67 -28.25
CA PRO A 714 -14.64 8.46 -28.85
C PRO A 714 -15.59 8.74 -30.02
#